data_AF-A0A2X0MU25-F1
#
_entry.id   AF-A0A2X0MU25-F1
#
_cell.length_a   1.000
_cell.length_b   1.000
_cell.length_c   1.000
_cell.angle_alpha   90.00
_cell.angle_beta   90.00
_cell.angle_gamma   90.00
#
_symmetry.space_group_name_H-M   'P 1'
#
loop_
_entity.id
_entity.type
_entity.pdbx_description
1 polymer ?
#
loop_
_entity_poly.entity_id
_entity_poly.type
_entity_poly.pdbx_seq_one_letter_code
_entity_poly.pdbx_strand_id
1 'polypeptide(L)'
;MWRRFTSLRPISTCPIVPPHFLTRNRMASTSAHGDARFLADQKPPVCSLGIGKAFEALTKQEKLYSHHLSLASWAGARVIMAQTSPHAEPIFDLLIAIFSSREDHAKLADLNAMKDKSQVGETGMGGRVGLFGAADPLEAREQVFSNLAHFKSFWLVPSLSLRVDVRAFRKGRPLPAERKEDVQALWEKTKQEIYALSPVSQLVIGKPVRGHLSNYYPSDPAPSDEHIDEVQNLCDQNGISTLNTRLIKISDQELVLKLASTTKDVPSSYPAELESSKFGFKVRIQGGDYASSLAKVNQGLLDAAKYAGDDNRSKMLHDYENSFRTGDLETHKDGSRKWVKDQGPVVESYIGFIESYVDPFGARAEFEGFVAVVNKEQSKKFAILVDKAPHLIQDLPWGKSFEVDTFQRPDFTALEILSFATGGMAAGEVLTFIAPEEREGYEKWVDRCFEVQVCNHELLGHGTGKLFQARPDGSLNFDRDTLLNPLTNQPIESWYQPGETYGSRIGPVSSAMEECRAEAVALYLASHREIQEIFEITQQVDRENLVYYTFLSMARAGVKALEWYDPLTARHGQAHMEARHGITNWLIEHGIVSLETKLDAQGKLVDAYARVNRQACLEKGKKVMGDLLLHLQILKSTGDGPGATAFFKKLTTPSKEWIDELRPLVLSSKLPRKIFVQPNTVVVESGEVELREYEVSLEGVIRSFVERRI
;
A
#
# COMPACT_ATOMS: atom_id res chain seq x y z
N MET A 1 2.61 3.65 -17.82
CA MET A 1 2.69 4.32 -16.50
C MET A 1 4.04 5.02 -16.46
N TRP A 2 4.08 6.34 -16.48
CA TRP A 2 5.34 7.08 -16.45
C TRP A 2 5.78 7.18 -14.98
N ARG A 3 6.78 6.40 -14.57
CA ARG A 3 7.23 6.34 -13.17
C ARG A 3 8.60 7.02 -13.04
N ARG A 4 8.75 7.87 -12.03
CA ARG A 4 10.04 8.05 -11.35
C ARG A 4 10.14 6.98 -10.28
N PHE A 5 11.33 6.45 -10.10
CA PHE A 5 11.58 5.45 -9.08
C PHE A 5 12.12 6.16 -7.84
N THR A 6 11.66 5.77 -6.66
CA THR A 6 12.06 6.43 -5.40
C THR A 6 12.34 5.37 -4.34
N SER A 7 13.52 5.41 -3.72
CA SER A 7 13.83 4.57 -2.57
C SER A 7 13.48 5.34 -1.29
N LEU A 8 12.53 4.81 -0.51
CA LEU A 8 12.06 5.39 0.75
C LEU A 8 12.81 4.75 1.92
N ARG A 9 13.56 5.54 2.72
CA ARG A 9 14.18 5.04 3.96
C ARG A 9 14.00 6.01 5.13
N PRO A 10 13.38 5.58 6.24
CA PRO A 10 13.57 6.21 7.55
C PRO A 10 14.68 5.48 8.35
N ILE A 11 15.56 6.24 9.00
CA ILE A 11 16.63 5.73 9.88
C ILE A 11 16.07 5.64 11.32
N SER A 12 16.14 4.49 11.99
CA SER A 12 15.72 4.38 13.41
C SER A 12 16.44 3.27 14.19
N THR A 13 16.83 3.57 15.43
CA THR A 13 17.36 2.65 16.45
C THR A 13 16.38 2.56 17.64
N CYS A 14 16.05 1.35 18.13
CA CYS A 14 15.24 1.16 19.35
C CYS A 14 15.64 -0.14 20.11
N PRO A 15 15.66 -0.16 21.46
CA PRO A 15 15.89 -1.35 22.29
C PRO A 15 14.58 -2.09 22.69
N ILE A 16 14.69 -3.39 23.02
CA ILE A 16 13.57 -4.38 23.10
C ILE A 16 13.34 -4.92 24.54
N VAL A 17 12.08 -5.21 24.91
CA VAL A 17 11.64 -5.95 26.12
C VAL A 17 10.60 -7.04 25.73
N PRO A 18 10.60 -8.25 26.32
CA PRO A 18 9.77 -9.39 25.87
C PRO A 18 8.34 -9.46 26.48
N PRO A 19 7.32 -10.03 25.79
CA PRO A 19 6.01 -10.33 26.36
C PRO A 19 5.68 -11.84 26.52
N HIS A 20 4.69 -12.15 27.37
CA HIS A 20 4.21 -13.51 27.75
C HIS A 20 2.91 -13.95 27.03
N PHE A 21 2.75 -15.28 26.90
CA PHE A 21 1.76 -16.02 26.08
C PHE A 21 0.39 -16.30 26.72
N LEU A 22 -0.67 -16.35 25.92
CA LEU A 22 -1.89 -17.16 26.15
C LEU A 22 -2.50 -17.66 24.82
N THR A 23 -2.87 -18.95 24.75
CA THR A 23 -3.41 -19.65 23.56
C THR A 23 -4.84 -20.18 23.80
N ARG A 24 -5.70 -20.20 22.76
CA ARG A 24 -6.86 -21.11 22.64
C ARG A 24 -7.41 -21.15 21.20
N ASN A 25 -7.56 -22.37 20.64
CA ASN A 25 -8.15 -22.68 19.31
C ASN A 25 -9.69 -22.73 19.34
N ARG A 26 -10.37 -22.39 18.22
CA ARG A 26 -11.74 -22.87 17.91
C ARG A 26 -12.11 -22.84 16.41
N MET A 27 -12.95 -23.80 16.03
CA MET A 27 -13.52 -24.09 14.69
C MET A 27 -14.38 -22.95 14.10
N ALA A 28 -14.59 -23.02 12.78
CA ALA A 28 -15.32 -22.08 11.93
C ALA A 28 -16.62 -21.54 12.57
N SER A 29 -16.64 -20.23 12.77
CA SER A 29 -17.65 -19.48 13.52
C SER A 29 -18.29 -18.42 12.64
N THR A 30 -19.61 -18.23 12.76
CA THR A 30 -20.37 -17.14 12.14
C THR A 30 -20.06 -15.76 12.73
N SER A 31 -19.20 -15.70 13.76
CA SER A 31 -18.66 -14.46 14.31
C SER A 31 -17.16 -14.56 14.62
N ALA A 32 -16.44 -13.46 14.53
CA ALA A 32 -15.00 -13.38 14.79
C ALA A 32 -14.63 -13.34 16.29
N HIS A 33 -15.54 -13.73 17.20
CA HIS A 33 -15.29 -13.69 18.64
C HIS A 33 -14.07 -14.55 19.04
N GLY A 34 -13.05 -13.90 19.60
CA GLY A 34 -11.82 -14.55 20.05
C GLY A 34 -10.75 -14.73 18.96
N ASP A 35 -11.02 -14.29 17.73
CA ASP A 35 -10.03 -14.28 16.66
C ASP A 35 -9.13 -13.05 16.78
N ALA A 36 -7.86 -13.29 17.12
CA ALA A 36 -6.89 -12.22 17.35
C ALA A 36 -6.58 -11.38 16.10
N ARG A 37 -6.94 -11.83 14.89
CA ARG A 37 -6.69 -11.11 13.62
C ARG A 37 -7.46 -9.78 13.54
N PHE A 38 -8.66 -9.74 14.10
CA PHE A 38 -9.54 -8.56 14.04
C PHE A 38 -9.38 -7.62 15.24
N LEU A 39 -8.54 -8.01 16.22
CA LEU A 39 -8.20 -7.20 17.37
C LEU A 39 -7.05 -6.26 17.01
N ALA A 40 -7.08 -5.05 17.56
CA ALA A 40 -5.93 -4.14 17.54
C ALA A 40 -4.66 -4.84 18.04
N ASP A 41 -3.53 -4.53 17.39
CA ASP A 41 -2.25 -5.05 17.84
C ASP A 41 -1.83 -4.38 19.15
N GLN A 42 -1.08 -5.10 19.98
CA GLN A 42 -0.63 -4.59 21.28
C GLN A 42 0.81 -4.07 21.19
N LYS A 43 1.09 -2.94 21.85
CA LYS A 43 2.39 -2.26 21.91
C LYS A 43 3.04 -2.06 20.52
N PRO A 44 2.37 -1.36 19.58
CA PRO A 44 2.97 -1.07 18.29
C PRO A 44 4.25 -0.24 18.45
N PRO A 45 5.36 -0.61 17.78
CA PRO A 45 6.55 0.22 17.82
C PRO A 45 6.28 1.55 17.11
N VAL A 46 6.57 2.67 17.76
CA VAL A 46 6.46 4.00 17.15
C VAL A 46 7.83 4.41 16.58
N CYS A 47 7.85 5.02 15.40
CA CYS A 47 9.06 5.51 14.74
C CYS A 47 8.84 6.95 14.24
N SER A 48 9.90 7.76 14.23
CA SER A 48 9.89 9.06 13.54
C SER A 48 10.39 8.90 12.10
N LEU A 49 10.15 9.94 11.27
CA LEU A 49 10.69 10.02 9.91
C LEU A 49 12.15 10.50 9.86
N GLY A 50 12.61 11.22 10.90
CA GLY A 50 13.99 11.71 10.99
C GLY A 50 14.33 12.86 10.02
N ILE A 51 13.34 13.66 9.59
CA ILE A 51 13.50 14.66 8.52
C ILE A 51 14.17 15.98 8.95
N GLY A 52 14.31 16.25 10.25
CA GLY A 52 14.73 17.55 10.78
C GLY A 52 15.94 18.19 10.06
N LYS A 53 17.06 17.46 9.93
CA LYS A 53 18.28 17.97 9.26
C LYS A 53 18.07 18.32 7.79
N ALA A 54 17.36 17.47 7.05
CA ALA A 54 17.09 17.70 5.64
C ALA A 54 16.13 18.89 5.45
N PHE A 55 15.13 19.03 6.32
CA PHE A 55 14.21 20.18 6.30
C PHE A 55 14.91 21.50 6.65
N GLU A 56 15.81 21.51 7.64
CA GLU A 56 16.57 22.70 8.03
C GLU A 56 17.37 23.29 6.86
N ALA A 57 17.94 22.43 6.03
CA ALA A 57 18.74 22.79 4.86
C ALA A 57 17.93 23.41 3.70
N LEU A 58 16.59 23.30 3.73
CA LEU A 58 15.73 23.92 2.72
C LEU A 58 15.74 25.45 2.84
N THR A 59 15.72 26.12 1.69
CA THR A 59 15.48 27.57 1.60
C THR A 59 14.07 27.92 2.05
N LYS A 60 13.81 29.20 2.37
CA LYS A 60 12.47 29.68 2.72
C LYS A 60 11.42 29.31 1.66
N GLN A 61 11.77 29.48 0.38
CA GLN A 61 10.88 29.17 -0.74
C GLN A 61 10.56 27.67 -0.81
N GLU A 62 11.57 26.81 -0.66
CA GLU A 62 11.39 25.35 -0.67
C GLU A 62 10.57 24.87 0.54
N LYS A 63 10.76 25.49 1.72
CA LYS A 63 9.93 25.18 2.90
C LYS A 63 8.47 25.53 2.67
N LEU A 64 8.18 26.70 2.10
CA LEU A 64 6.81 27.12 1.75
C LEU A 64 6.19 26.20 0.68
N TYR A 65 6.97 25.83 -0.34
CA TYR A 65 6.57 24.84 -1.33
C TYR A 65 6.20 23.50 -0.69
N SER A 66 7.10 22.94 0.13
CA SER A 66 6.87 21.67 0.83
C SER A 66 5.71 21.71 1.83
N HIS A 67 5.46 22.87 2.45
CA HIS A 67 4.37 23.09 3.39
C HIS A 67 3.02 22.99 2.69
N HIS A 68 2.83 23.77 1.61
CA HIS A 68 1.56 23.79 0.89
C HIS A 68 1.28 22.46 0.18
N LEU A 69 2.31 21.77 -0.33
CA LEU A 69 2.16 20.40 -0.82
C LEU A 69 1.75 19.43 0.29
N SER A 70 2.34 19.55 1.48
CA SER A 70 1.97 18.70 2.62
C SER A 70 0.51 18.92 3.02
N LEU A 71 0.04 20.17 3.02
CA LEU A 71 -1.37 20.50 3.25
C LEU A 71 -2.28 19.91 2.16
N ALA A 72 -1.89 20.03 0.89
CA ALA A 72 -2.64 19.45 -0.23
C ALA A 72 -2.78 17.93 -0.08
N SER A 73 -1.68 17.22 0.21
CA SER A 73 -1.71 15.77 0.42
C SER A 73 -2.63 15.36 1.57
N TRP A 74 -2.53 16.01 2.73
CA TRP A 74 -3.34 15.67 3.90
C TRP A 74 -4.80 16.10 3.80
N ALA A 75 -5.12 17.10 2.98
CA ALA A 75 -6.51 17.43 2.64
C ALA A 75 -7.23 16.26 1.95
N GLY A 76 -6.49 15.39 1.26
CA GLY A 76 -7.03 14.17 0.65
C GLY A 76 -7.19 12.98 1.60
N ALA A 77 -6.77 13.06 2.87
CA ALA A 77 -6.93 11.96 3.82
C ALA A 77 -8.42 11.57 4.06
N ARG A 78 -9.34 12.54 3.92
CA ARG A 78 -10.79 12.29 3.94
C ARG A 78 -11.26 11.48 2.73
N VAL A 79 -10.60 11.61 1.58
CA VAL A 79 -10.85 10.77 0.39
C VAL A 79 -10.48 9.32 0.71
N ILE A 80 -9.31 9.08 1.30
CA ILE A 80 -8.84 7.75 1.72
C ILE A 80 -9.83 7.08 2.68
N MET A 81 -10.27 7.82 3.71
CA MET A 81 -11.30 7.36 4.65
C MET A 81 -12.56 6.92 3.90
N ALA A 82 -13.06 7.77 3.01
CA ALA A 82 -14.27 7.52 2.24
C ALA A 82 -14.10 6.44 1.16
N GLN A 83 -12.89 6.11 0.72
CA GLN A 83 -12.61 4.95 -0.14
C GLN A 83 -12.60 3.64 0.65
N THR A 84 -12.20 3.70 1.92
CA THR A 84 -12.06 2.51 2.78
C THR A 84 -13.40 2.01 3.31
N SER A 85 -14.17 2.86 3.99
CA SER A 85 -15.43 2.47 4.64
C SER A 85 -16.37 3.68 4.81
N PRO A 86 -17.70 3.49 4.71
CA PRO A 86 -18.66 4.56 5.00
C PRO A 86 -18.60 5.07 6.45
N HIS A 87 -17.94 4.33 7.35
CA HIS A 87 -17.80 4.68 8.77
C HIS A 87 -16.42 5.23 9.14
N ALA A 88 -15.44 5.25 8.22
CA ALA A 88 -14.07 5.66 8.54
C ALA A 88 -13.98 7.12 9.02
N GLU A 89 -14.58 8.07 8.29
CA GLU A 89 -14.59 9.49 8.68
C GLU A 89 -15.23 9.74 10.06
N PRO A 90 -16.46 9.27 10.36
CA PRO A 90 -17.06 9.53 11.66
C PRO A 90 -16.35 8.81 12.82
N ILE A 91 -15.71 7.66 12.58
CA ILE A 91 -14.86 7.00 13.58
C ILE A 91 -13.59 7.82 13.82
N PHE A 92 -12.97 8.35 12.77
CA PHE A 92 -11.82 9.24 12.90
C PHE A 92 -12.18 10.51 13.68
N ASP A 93 -13.32 11.14 13.36
CA ASP A 93 -13.82 12.32 14.06
C ASP A 93 -14.12 12.04 15.54
N LEU A 94 -14.66 10.86 15.85
CA LEU A 94 -14.86 10.44 17.24
C LEU A 94 -13.52 10.44 17.99
N LEU A 95 -12.47 9.87 17.40
CA LEU A 95 -11.15 9.83 18.03
C LEU A 95 -10.57 11.24 18.20
N ILE A 96 -10.65 12.11 17.18
CA ILE A 96 -10.23 13.51 17.30
C ILE A 96 -11.02 14.21 18.42
N ALA A 97 -12.34 14.04 18.50
CA ALA A 97 -13.17 14.67 19.52
C ALA A 97 -12.83 14.17 20.94
N ILE A 98 -12.44 12.90 21.09
CA ILE A 98 -11.99 12.35 22.38
C ILE A 98 -10.70 13.03 22.86
N PHE A 99 -9.72 13.24 21.97
CA PHE A 99 -8.36 13.69 22.33
C PHE A 99 -8.08 15.17 22.11
N SER A 100 -9.03 15.95 21.59
CA SER A 100 -8.85 17.38 21.41
C SER A 100 -9.48 18.19 22.53
N SER A 101 -8.85 19.32 22.84
CA SER A 101 -9.33 20.24 23.85
C SER A 101 -10.67 20.86 23.44
N ARG A 102 -11.49 21.19 24.43
CA ARG A 102 -12.72 21.95 24.21
C ARG A 102 -12.46 23.42 23.86
N GLU A 103 -11.39 24.01 24.38
CA GLU A 103 -11.08 25.43 24.16
C GLU A 103 -10.47 25.68 22.78
N ASP A 104 -9.64 24.75 22.32
CA ASP A 104 -9.01 24.78 21.01
C ASP A 104 -8.93 23.36 20.44
N HIS A 105 -9.78 23.07 19.45
CA HIS A 105 -9.87 21.75 18.83
C HIS A 105 -8.57 21.33 18.12
N ALA A 106 -7.64 22.26 17.90
CA ALA A 106 -6.32 21.98 17.36
C ALA A 106 -5.25 21.71 18.43
N LYS A 107 -5.63 21.63 19.71
CA LYS A 107 -4.74 21.26 20.80
C LYS A 107 -5.19 19.96 21.44
N LEU A 108 -4.22 19.20 21.93
CA LEU A 108 -4.47 17.97 22.68
C LEU A 108 -5.20 18.30 24.00
N ALA A 109 -6.19 17.49 24.35
CA ALA A 109 -6.85 17.52 25.65
C ALA A 109 -5.88 17.13 26.78
N ASP A 110 -6.21 17.49 28.03
CA ASP A 110 -5.44 17.05 29.19
C ASP A 110 -5.63 15.54 29.43
N LEU A 111 -4.74 14.74 28.84
CA LEU A 111 -4.78 13.28 28.91
C LEU A 111 -4.64 12.77 30.35
N ASN A 112 -3.90 13.46 31.22
CA ASN A 112 -3.75 13.08 32.63
C ASN A 112 -5.07 13.26 33.36
N ALA A 113 -5.71 14.42 33.21
CA ALA A 113 -7.03 14.66 33.80
C ALA A 113 -8.10 13.71 33.23
N MET A 114 -8.01 13.32 31.96
CA MET A 114 -8.88 12.30 31.36
C MET A 114 -8.65 10.91 31.96
N LYS A 115 -7.39 10.51 32.16
CA LYS A 115 -7.01 9.23 32.79
C LYS A 115 -7.55 9.16 34.23
N ASP A 116 -7.38 10.21 35.02
CA ASP A 116 -7.87 10.27 36.40
C ASP A 116 -9.40 10.16 36.48
N LYS A 117 -10.11 10.89 35.61
CA LYS A 117 -11.58 10.85 35.53
C LYS A 117 -12.13 9.50 35.07
N SER A 118 -11.32 8.69 34.40
CA SER A 118 -11.74 7.39 33.87
C SER A 118 -11.85 6.29 34.94
N GLN A 119 -11.26 6.49 36.13
CA GLN A 119 -11.24 5.52 37.25
C GLN A 119 -10.70 4.12 36.86
N VAL A 120 -9.70 4.06 35.99
CA VAL A 120 -9.10 2.79 35.52
C VAL A 120 -7.86 2.47 36.35
N GLY A 121 -7.91 1.40 37.15
CA GLY A 121 -6.81 1.00 38.04
C GLY A 121 -5.61 0.42 37.29
N GLU A 122 -4.41 0.64 37.85
CA GLU A 122 -3.15 0.06 37.38
C GLU A 122 -3.05 -1.43 37.78
N THR A 123 -3.21 -2.31 36.78
CA THR A 123 -2.85 -3.75 36.77
C THR A 123 -3.56 -4.73 37.73
N GLY A 124 -3.93 -5.88 37.17
CA GLY A 124 -4.29 -7.10 37.92
C GLY A 124 -4.77 -8.21 36.99
N MET A 125 -4.15 -9.39 37.04
CA MET A 125 -4.63 -10.58 36.35
C MET A 125 -6.10 -10.84 36.75
N GLY A 126 -7.01 -10.66 35.80
CA GLY A 126 -8.44 -10.93 35.98
C GLY A 126 -9.28 -9.70 36.31
N GLY A 127 -9.81 -9.04 35.28
CA GLY A 127 -11.03 -8.23 35.40
C GLY A 127 -10.89 -6.74 35.07
N ARG A 128 -11.70 -6.32 34.09
CA ARG A 128 -12.12 -4.95 33.76
C ARG A 128 -11.00 -4.00 33.28
N VAL A 129 -10.73 -4.09 31.98
CA VAL A 129 -10.00 -3.06 31.22
C VAL A 129 -10.94 -1.89 30.97
N GLY A 130 -10.58 -0.70 31.46
CA GLY A 130 -11.20 0.56 31.09
C GLY A 130 -10.33 1.34 30.11
N LEU A 131 -10.80 2.53 29.71
CA LEU A 131 -10.33 3.36 28.60
C LEU A 131 -8.82 3.75 28.59
N PHE A 132 -8.06 3.44 29.65
CA PHE A 132 -6.66 3.83 29.86
C PHE A 132 -5.83 2.83 30.71
N GLY A 133 -6.16 1.53 30.75
CA GLY A 133 -5.52 0.55 31.66
C GLY A 133 -4.75 -0.59 30.99
N ALA A 134 -3.43 -0.64 31.21
CA ALA A 134 -2.43 -1.74 31.16
C ALA A 134 -2.48 -2.89 30.11
N ALA A 135 -3.41 -2.87 29.17
CA ALA A 135 -3.39 -3.58 27.89
C ALA A 135 -4.14 -2.67 26.90
N ASP A 136 -3.42 -1.65 26.41
CA ASP A 136 -3.84 -0.25 26.40
C ASP A 136 -4.80 0.15 25.23
N PRO A 137 -5.92 0.84 25.50
CA PRO A 137 -6.79 1.42 24.47
C PRO A 137 -6.15 2.50 23.58
N LEU A 138 -5.00 3.08 23.93
CA LEU A 138 -4.24 3.98 23.04
C LEU A 138 -3.77 3.25 21.76
N GLU A 139 -3.35 2.00 21.90
CA GLU A 139 -2.78 1.17 20.83
C GLU A 139 -3.74 0.96 19.65
N ALA A 140 -5.03 0.75 19.94
CA ALA A 140 -6.07 0.56 18.93
C ALA A 140 -6.40 1.86 18.17
N ARG A 141 -6.29 3.00 18.83
CA ARG A 141 -6.71 4.31 18.30
C ARG A 141 -5.68 4.88 17.36
N GLU A 142 -4.40 4.71 17.69
CA GLU A 142 -3.32 5.11 16.80
C GLU A 142 -3.21 4.25 15.58
N GLN A 143 -3.58 2.97 15.68
CA GLN A 143 -3.75 2.15 14.48
C GLN A 143 -4.82 2.74 13.57
N VAL A 144 -5.92 3.29 14.09
CA VAL A 144 -6.91 3.99 13.24
C VAL A 144 -6.37 5.29 12.66
N PHE A 145 -5.68 6.12 13.47
CA PHE A 145 -5.07 7.34 12.98
C PHE A 145 -4.04 7.05 11.87
N SER A 146 -3.16 6.09 12.10
CA SER A 146 -2.06 5.75 11.19
C SER A 146 -2.54 5.01 9.94
N ASN A 147 -3.64 4.25 10.05
CA ASN A 147 -4.26 3.61 8.88
C ASN A 147 -5.27 4.53 8.17
N LEU A 148 -5.59 5.70 8.73
CA LEU A 148 -6.68 6.57 8.33
C LEU A 148 -8.06 5.90 8.34
N ALA A 149 -8.17 4.67 8.82
CA ALA A 149 -9.41 3.92 8.89
C ALA A 149 -9.34 2.87 10.00
N HIS A 150 -10.51 2.38 10.41
CA HIS A 150 -10.64 1.25 11.33
C HIS A 150 -10.37 -0.10 10.66
N PHE A 151 -9.74 -0.08 9.48
CA PHE A 151 -9.20 -1.23 8.77
C PHE A 151 -7.69 -1.04 8.67
N LYS A 152 -6.92 -2.13 8.79
CA LYS A 152 -5.48 -2.11 8.53
C LYS A 152 -5.26 -1.91 7.03
N SER A 153 -4.44 -0.93 6.64
CA SER A 153 -4.04 -0.76 5.23
C SER A 153 -3.29 -1.98 4.68
N PHE A 154 -2.54 -2.66 5.54
CA PHE A 154 -1.98 -3.98 5.29
C PHE A 154 -2.86 -5.02 6.00
N TRP A 155 -3.68 -5.73 5.22
CA TRP A 155 -4.61 -6.82 5.54
C TRP A 155 -6.03 -6.54 5.08
N LEU A 156 -6.41 -5.27 5.02
CA LEU A 156 -7.78 -4.85 4.74
C LEU A 156 -8.81 -5.55 5.65
N VAL A 157 -8.45 -5.77 6.92
CA VAL A 157 -9.32 -6.27 8.00
C VAL A 157 -9.42 -5.22 9.11
N PRO A 158 -10.49 -5.20 9.93
CA PRO A 158 -10.66 -4.25 10.99
C PRO A 158 -9.47 -4.20 11.97
N SER A 159 -9.01 -3.00 12.26
CA SER A 159 -8.02 -2.67 13.30
C SER A 159 -8.67 -2.35 14.65
N LEU A 160 -10.00 -2.23 14.72
CA LEU A 160 -10.70 -1.61 15.84
C LEU A 160 -11.58 -2.56 16.67
N SER A 161 -11.46 -3.90 16.59
CA SER A 161 -12.14 -4.72 17.60
C SER A 161 -11.43 -4.51 18.94
N LEU A 162 -11.87 -3.49 19.68
CA LEU A 162 -11.33 -3.08 20.96
C LEU A 162 -11.37 -4.31 21.87
N ARG A 163 -10.22 -4.69 22.44
CA ARG A 163 -10.11 -5.73 23.48
C ARG A 163 -10.82 -5.34 24.80
N VAL A 164 -11.55 -4.22 24.81
CA VAL A 164 -12.17 -3.61 25.97
C VAL A 164 -13.54 -4.25 26.22
N ASP A 165 -13.74 -4.77 27.43
CA ASP A 165 -15.03 -5.34 27.86
C ASP A 165 -16.10 -4.24 27.89
N VAL A 166 -17.03 -4.32 26.93
CA VAL A 166 -18.16 -3.39 26.75
C VAL A 166 -19.06 -3.32 27.99
N ARG A 167 -18.93 -4.22 28.98
CA ARG A 167 -19.67 -4.11 30.25
C ARG A 167 -19.36 -2.82 31.04
N ALA A 168 -18.24 -2.15 30.79
CA ALA A 168 -17.99 -0.81 31.33
C ALA A 168 -18.82 0.29 30.64
N PHE A 169 -18.99 0.22 29.31
CA PHE A 169 -19.71 1.21 28.48
C PHE A 169 -21.22 0.97 28.45
N ARG A 170 -21.67 -0.28 28.51
CA ARG A 170 -23.10 -0.67 28.59
C ARG A 170 -23.80 -0.13 29.84
N LYS A 171 -23.05 0.33 30.85
CA LYS A 171 -23.59 0.98 32.06
C LYS A 171 -23.86 2.47 31.90
N GLY A 172 -23.83 3.02 30.68
CA GLY A 172 -24.22 4.42 30.41
C GLY A 172 -23.25 5.47 30.95
N ARG A 173 -21.97 5.12 31.16
CA ARG A 173 -20.95 6.11 31.55
C ARG A 173 -20.38 6.79 30.31
N PRO A 174 -20.40 8.13 30.21
CA PRO A 174 -19.84 8.84 29.08
C PRO A 174 -18.31 8.64 29.00
N LEU A 175 -17.78 8.65 27.77
CA LEU A 175 -16.33 8.65 27.54
C LEU A 175 -15.72 9.92 28.18
N PRO A 176 -14.64 9.82 28.98
CA PRO A 176 -13.83 10.95 29.38
C PRO A 176 -13.36 11.71 28.13
N ALA A 177 -13.82 12.94 27.99
CA ALA A 177 -13.43 13.88 26.96
C ALA A 177 -13.77 15.29 27.42
N GLU A 178 -13.04 16.28 26.91
CA GLU A 178 -13.40 17.69 27.11
C GLU A 178 -14.61 18.06 26.24
N ARG A 179 -14.72 17.50 25.04
CA ARG A 179 -15.79 17.70 24.04
C ARG A 179 -16.93 16.67 24.17
N LYS A 180 -17.56 16.61 25.35
CA LYS A 180 -18.49 15.53 25.72
C LYS A 180 -19.68 15.37 24.76
N GLU A 181 -20.26 16.48 24.32
CA GLU A 181 -21.44 16.49 23.44
C GLU A 181 -21.11 15.91 22.06
N ASP A 182 -19.98 16.34 21.49
CA ASP A 182 -19.48 15.84 20.20
C ASP A 182 -19.19 14.34 20.27
N VAL A 183 -18.46 13.91 21.31
CA VAL A 183 -18.12 12.51 21.54
C VAL A 183 -19.37 11.65 21.69
N GLN A 184 -20.37 12.12 22.44
CA GLN A 184 -21.62 11.38 22.61
C GLN A 184 -22.37 11.23 21.27
N ALA A 185 -22.46 12.30 20.47
CA ALA A 185 -23.13 12.27 19.18
C ALA A 185 -22.41 11.34 18.17
N LEU A 186 -21.08 11.38 18.13
CA LEU A 186 -20.28 10.53 17.25
C LEU A 186 -20.26 9.08 17.72
N TRP A 187 -20.22 8.82 19.03
CA TRP A 187 -20.30 7.49 19.60
C TRP A 187 -21.61 6.78 19.24
N GLU A 188 -22.76 7.46 19.39
CA GLU A 188 -24.06 6.88 19.05
C GLU A 188 -24.15 6.46 17.58
N LYS A 189 -23.48 7.19 16.67
CA LYS A 189 -23.41 6.87 15.24
C LYS A 189 -22.48 5.71 14.91
N THR A 190 -21.45 5.47 15.72
CA THR A 190 -20.33 4.58 15.34
C THR A 190 -20.22 3.32 16.20
N LYS A 191 -20.81 3.29 17.40
CA LYS A 191 -20.65 2.21 18.37
C LYS A 191 -21.03 0.83 17.86
N GLN A 192 -21.95 0.71 16.90
CA GLN A 192 -22.31 -0.61 16.35
C GLN A 192 -21.18 -1.16 15.48
N GLU A 193 -20.63 -0.31 14.60
CA GLU A 193 -19.56 -0.67 13.68
C GLU A 193 -18.24 -0.95 14.42
N ILE A 194 -17.88 -0.12 15.39
CA ILE A 194 -16.64 -0.26 16.18
C ILE A 194 -16.50 -1.65 16.82
N TYR A 195 -17.61 -2.31 17.14
CA TYR A 195 -17.63 -3.63 17.79
C TYR A 195 -18.20 -4.75 16.90
N ALA A 196 -18.48 -4.48 15.63
CA ALA A 196 -19.01 -5.49 14.73
C ALA A 196 -17.99 -6.63 14.59
N LEU A 197 -18.42 -7.85 14.95
CA LEU A 197 -17.67 -9.08 14.75
C LEU A 197 -18.45 -10.09 13.89
N SER A 198 -19.59 -9.66 13.35
CA SER A 198 -20.47 -10.45 12.50
C SER A 198 -21.29 -9.51 11.62
N PRO A 199 -21.54 -9.88 10.34
CA PRO A 199 -21.02 -11.06 9.67
C PRO A 199 -19.51 -10.94 9.41
N VAL A 200 -18.77 -12.06 9.49
CA VAL A 200 -17.30 -12.07 9.31
C VAL A 200 -16.91 -11.55 7.93
N SER A 201 -17.74 -11.74 6.91
CA SER A 201 -17.51 -11.24 5.55
C SER A 201 -17.36 -9.71 5.50
N GLN A 202 -18.12 -8.95 6.31
CA GLN A 202 -18.03 -7.49 6.38
C GLN A 202 -16.78 -6.99 7.13
N LEU A 203 -16.04 -7.90 7.78
CA LEU A 203 -14.75 -7.61 8.43
C LEU A 203 -13.57 -7.74 7.45
N VAL A 204 -13.83 -7.72 6.15
CA VAL A 204 -12.80 -7.86 5.11
C VAL A 204 -13.16 -6.92 3.97
N ILE A 205 -12.20 -6.13 3.50
CA ILE A 205 -12.38 -5.38 2.25
C ILE A 205 -12.26 -6.34 1.08
N GLY A 206 -13.24 -6.34 0.19
CA GLY A 206 -13.26 -7.26 -0.93
C GLY A 206 -14.51 -7.14 -1.79
N LYS A 207 -14.73 -8.13 -2.67
CA LYS A 207 -15.87 -8.15 -3.58
C LYS A 207 -17.23 -8.14 -2.85
N PRO A 208 -18.13 -7.16 -3.12
CA PRO A 208 -19.43 -7.06 -2.48
C PRO A 208 -20.34 -8.29 -2.67
N VAL A 209 -20.28 -8.97 -3.83
CA VAL A 209 -21.08 -10.19 -4.11
C VAL A 209 -20.80 -11.34 -3.15
N ARG A 210 -19.69 -11.29 -2.39
CA ARG A 210 -19.34 -12.25 -1.34
C ARG A 210 -19.70 -11.76 0.06
N GLY A 211 -20.43 -10.65 0.15
CA GLY A 211 -20.77 -9.98 1.41
C GLY A 211 -19.58 -9.28 2.05
N HIS A 212 -18.54 -8.95 1.30
CA HIS A 212 -17.38 -8.17 1.77
C HIS A 212 -17.66 -6.67 1.70
N LEU A 213 -16.90 -5.86 2.44
CA LEU A 213 -16.99 -4.41 2.38
C LEU A 213 -16.18 -3.86 1.18
N SER A 214 -16.73 -2.90 0.45
CA SER A 214 -15.93 -2.09 -0.47
C SER A 214 -16.64 -0.77 -0.75
N ASN A 215 -16.07 0.34 -0.27
CA ASN A 215 -16.70 1.64 -0.46
C ASN A 215 -16.43 2.28 -1.84
N TYR A 216 -15.72 1.57 -2.72
CA TYR A 216 -15.73 1.83 -4.18
C TYR A 216 -17.06 1.46 -4.83
N TYR A 217 -17.83 0.58 -4.18
CA TYR A 217 -19.16 0.10 -4.60
C TYR A 217 -20.19 0.32 -3.48
N PRO A 218 -20.50 1.57 -3.10
CA PRO A 218 -21.15 1.89 -1.82
C PRO A 218 -22.67 1.66 -1.78
N SER A 219 -23.31 1.24 -2.87
CA SER A 219 -24.76 1.03 -2.90
C SER A 219 -25.17 -0.27 -2.21
N ASP A 220 -26.38 -0.31 -1.66
CA ASP A 220 -27.02 -1.52 -1.15
C ASP A 220 -28.39 -1.71 -1.83
N PRO A 221 -28.59 -2.78 -2.64
CA PRO A 221 -27.60 -3.79 -3.00
C PRO A 221 -26.45 -3.23 -3.85
N ALA A 222 -25.26 -3.83 -3.71
CA ALA A 222 -24.09 -3.48 -4.51
C ALA A 222 -24.24 -3.90 -5.99
N PRO A 223 -23.51 -3.26 -6.92
CA PRO A 223 -23.38 -3.77 -8.29
C PRO A 223 -22.78 -5.19 -8.29
N SER A 224 -23.28 -6.05 -9.18
CA SER A 224 -22.71 -7.40 -9.36
C SER A 224 -21.37 -7.35 -10.11
N ASP A 225 -20.63 -8.45 -10.10
CA ASP A 225 -19.39 -8.59 -10.86
C ASP A 225 -19.62 -8.31 -12.35
N GLU A 226 -20.74 -8.77 -12.94
CA GLU A 226 -21.08 -8.51 -14.35
C GLU A 226 -21.34 -7.03 -14.62
N HIS A 227 -21.99 -6.32 -13.69
CA HIS A 227 -22.18 -4.88 -13.82
C HIS A 227 -20.84 -4.15 -13.82
N ILE A 228 -19.94 -4.53 -12.91
CA ILE A 228 -18.63 -3.88 -12.73
C ILE A 228 -17.76 -4.11 -13.97
N ASP A 229 -17.68 -5.36 -14.43
CA ASP A 229 -16.90 -5.74 -15.61
C ASP A 229 -17.43 -5.06 -16.88
N GLU A 230 -18.76 -5.00 -17.06
CA GLU A 230 -19.36 -4.31 -18.20
C GLU A 230 -19.16 -2.79 -18.14
N VAL A 231 -19.32 -2.17 -16.97
CA VAL A 231 -19.03 -0.74 -16.81
C VAL A 231 -17.56 -0.46 -17.14
N GLN A 232 -16.64 -1.35 -16.75
CA GLN A 232 -15.24 -1.23 -17.13
C GLN A 232 -15.08 -1.27 -18.65
N ASN A 233 -15.69 -2.24 -19.32
CA ASN A 233 -15.63 -2.37 -20.79
C ASN A 233 -16.18 -1.13 -21.50
N LEU A 234 -17.31 -0.60 -21.03
CA LEU A 234 -17.92 0.62 -21.59
C LEU A 234 -17.01 1.83 -21.39
N CYS A 235 -16.37 1.95 -20.22
CA CYS A 235 -15.39 3.01 -19.97
C CYS A 235 -14.18 2.89 -20.91
N ASP A 236 -13.59 1.70 -21.03
CA ASP A 236 -12.43 1.44 -21.89
C ASP A 236 -12.76 1.76 -23.37
N GLN A 237 -13.94 1.36 -23.86
CA GLN A 237 -14.42 1.66 -25.23
C GLN A 237 -14.59 3.15 -25.51
N ASN A 238 -14.88 3.95 -24.48
CA ASN A 238 -15.08 5.39 -24.59
C ASN A 238 -13.85 6.20 -24.13
N GLY A 239 -12.71 5.52 -23.85
CA GLY A 239 -11.48 6.18 -23.41
C GLY A 239 -11.57 6.82 -22.03
N ILE A 240 -12.47 6.33 -21.18
CA ILE A 240 -12.72 6.85 -19.83
C ILE A 240 -11.89 6.04 -18.84
N SER A 241 -10.95 6.69 -18.15
CA SER A 241 -10.21 6.01 -17.08
C SER A 241 -11.05 5.88 -15.82
N THR A 242 -11.06 4.69 -15.22
CA THR A 242 -11.81 4.38 -13.99
C THR A 242 -11.03 4.63 -12.71
N LEU A 243 -9.75 5.05 -12.78
CA LEU A 243 -8.87 5.16 -11.62
C LEU A 243 -9.43 6.08 -10.52
N ASN A 244 -10.08 7.18 -10.89
CA ASN A 244 -10.65 8.16 -9.95
C ASN A 244 -12.18 8.05 -9.82
N THR A 245 -12.72 6.82 -9.90
CA THR A 245 -14.18 6.61 -9.91
C THR A 245 -14.70 5.70 -8.79
N ARG A 246 -15.99 5.85 -8.50
CA ARG A 246 -16.80 4.86 -7.76
C ARG A 246 -18.04 4.49 -8.55
N LEU A 247 -18.60 3.30 -8.28
CA LEU A 247 -19.79 2.82 -8.99
C LEU A 247 -20.95 2.59 -8.02
N ILE A 248 -22.07 3.26 -8.28
CA ILE A 248 -23.29 3.19 -7.48
C ILE A 248 -24.38 2.53 -8.32
N LYS A 249 -24.97 1.45 -7.80
CA LYS A 249 -26.17 0.86 -8.39
C LYS A 249 -27.41 1.60 -7.88
N ILE A 250 -28.24 2.10 -8.79
CA ILE A 250 -29.54 2.70 -8.47
C ILE A 250 -30.64 1.65 -8.65
N SER A 251 -30.57 0.89 -9.74
CA SER A 251 -31.43 -0.26 -10.03
C SER A 251 -30.67 -1.26 -10.91
N ASP A 252 -31.31 -2.36 -11.31
CA ASP A 252 -30.74 -3.29 -12.30
C ASP A 252 -30.64 -2.67 -13.72
N GLN A 253 -31.32 -1.53 -13.97
CA GLN A 253 -31.31 -0.84 -15.26
C GLN A 253 -30.52 0.49 -15.22
N GLU A 254 -30.11 0.96 -14.04
CA GLU A 254 -29.45 2.26 -13.88
C GLU A 254 -28.31 2.18 -12.85
N LEU A 255 -27.11 2.59 -13.30
CA LEU A 255 -25.93 2.80 -12.47
C LEU A 255 -25.43 4.23 -12.62
N VAL A 256 -24.66 4.68 -11.64
CA VAL A 256 -23.99 5.98 -11.64
C VAL A 256 -22.49 5.76 -11.46
N LEU A 257 -21.71 6.19 -12.44
CA LEU A 257 -20.26 6.28 -12.33
C LEU A 257 -19.91 7.66 -11.73
N LYS A 258 -19.53 7.66 -10.46
CA LYS A 258 -19.11 8.85 -9.73
C LYS A 258 -17.66 9.17 -10.08
N LEU A 259 -17.42 10.37 -10.56
CA LEU A 259 -16.08 10.90 -10.86
C LEU A 259 -15.62 11.79 -9.71
N ALA A 260 -14.42 11.54 -9.20
CA ALA A 260 -13.80 12.37 -8.19
C ALA A 260 -13.43 13.73 -8.78
N SER A 261 -14.16 14.77 -8.35
CA SER A 261 -13.96 16.13 -8.83
C SER A 261 -14.59 17.16 -7.89
N THR A 262 -14.13 18.41 -7.97
CA THR A 262 -14.78 19.52 -7.24
C THR A 262 -16.12 19.94 -7.85
N THR A 263 -16.27 19.80 -9.17
CA THR A 263 -17.47 20.22 -9.91
C THR A 263 -18.39 19.05 -10.20
N LYS A 264 -19.71 19.30 -10.24
CA LYS A 264 -20.68 18.27 -10.66
C LYS A 264 -20.64 17.96 -12.16
N ASP A 265 -20.10 18.90 -12.93
CA ASP A 265 -19.93 18.76 -14.37
C ASP A 265 -18.92 17.65 -14.69
N VAL A 266 -19.15 17.00 -15.83
CA VAL A 266 -18.30 15.94 -16.38
C VAL A 266 -17.39 16.56 -17.45
N PRO A 267 -16.16 16.06 -17.66
CA PRO A 267 -15.31 16.53 -18.76
C PRO A 267 -16.06 16.51 -20.10
N SER A 268 -15.90 17.53 -20.93
CA SER A 268 -16.60 17.64 -22.21
C SER A 268 -16.24 16.54 -23.22
N SER A 269 -15.11 15.86 -23.00
CA SER A 269 -14.68 14.68 -23.75
C SER A 269 -15.47 13.42 -23.38
N TYR A 270 -16.16 13.41 -22.25
CA TYR A 270 -16.91 12.24 -21.77
C TYR A 270 -18.38 12.32 -22.22
N PRO A 271 -18.99 11.19 -22.59
CA PRO A 271 -20.43 11.14 -22.78
C PRO A 271 -21.16 11.34 -21.44
N ALA A 272 -22.37 11.88 -21.48
CA ALA A 272 -23.19 12.04 -20.27
C ALA A 272 -23.68 10.69 -19.70
N GLU A 273 -23.86 9.71 -20.58
CA GLU A 273 -24.36 8.37 -20.26
C GLU A 273 -23.68 7.33 -21.17
N LEU A 274 -23.43 6.14 -20.62
CA LEU A 274 -23.04 4.93 -21.36
C LEU A 274 -24.21 3.94 -21.33
N GLU A 275 -24.35 3.12 -22.36
CA GLU A 275 -25.41 2.12 -22.45
C GLU A 275 -24.82 0.73 -22.72
N SER A 276 -25.16 -0.25 -21.89
CA SER A 276 -24.80 -1.64 -22.15
C SER A 276 -25.82 -2.26 -23.08
N SER A 277 -25.46 -2.49 -24.35
CA SER A 277 -26.29 -3.27 -25.27
C SER A 277 -26.38 -4.75 -24.85
N LYS A 278 -25.40 -5.23 -24.09
CA LYS A 278 -25.30 -6.62 -23.63
C LYS A 278 -26.26 -6.93 -22.49
N PHE A 279 -26.42 -6.01 -21.55
CA PHE A 279 -27.22 -6.21 -20.34
C PHE A 279 -28.42 -5.25 -20.22
N GLY A 280 -28.53 -4.25 -21.10
CA GLY A 280 -29.68 -3.36 -21.19
C GLY A 280 -29.76 -2.27 -20.10
N PHE A 281 -28.70 -2.07 -19.32
CA PHE A 281 -28.63 -1.00 -18.32
C PHE A 281 -27.91 0.25 -18.84
N LYS A 282 -28.19 1.39 -18.20
CA LYS A 282 -27.55 2.69 -18.44
C LYS A 282 -26.61 3.06 -17.30
N VAL A 283 -25.54 3.79 -17.63
CA VAL A 283 -24.54 4.29 -16.68
C VAL A 283 -24.44 5.80 -16.84
N ARG A 284 -25.02 6.55 -15.91
CA ARG A 284 -24.88 8.00 -15.89
C ARG A 284 -23.54 8.40 -15.27
N ILE A 285 -22.79 9.25 -15.95
CA ILE A 285 -21.53 9.78 -15.41
C ILE A 285 -21.83 11.05 -14.63
N GLN A 286 -21.27 11.16 -13.42
CA GLN A 286 -21.53 12.30 -12.55
C GLN A 286 -20.27 12.72 -11.79
N GLY A 287 -19.86 13.98 -11.96
CA GLY A 287 -18.81 14.60 -11.15
C GLY A 287 -19.25 14.97 -9.73
N GLY A 288 -18.30 15.46 -8.94
CA GLY A 288 -18.52 16.01 -7.62
C GLY A 288 -18.25 15.03 -6.49
N ASP A 289 -17.71 13.84 -6.76
CA ASP A 289 -17.31 12.93 -5.69
C ASP A 289 -16.13 13.53 -4.93
N TYR A 290 -16.20 13.50 -3.60
CA TYR A 290 -15.22 14.11 -2.69
C TYR A 290 -14.96 15.63 -2.86
N ALA A 291 -15.91 16.36 -3.45
CA ALA A 291 -15.72 17.76 -3.85
C ALA A 291 -15.15 18.70 -2.77
N SER A 292 -15.59 18.54 -1.51
CA SER A 292 -15.12 19.37 -0.40
C SER A 292 -13.64 19.14 -0.06
N SER A 293 -13.20 17.88 -0.05
CA SER A 293 -11.82 17.50 0.20
C SER A 293 -10.93 17.91 -0.96
N LEU A 294 -11.35 17.64 -2.19
CA LEU A 294 -10.61 18.01 -3.40
C LEU A 294 -10.48 19.53 -3.58
N ALA A 295 -11.46 20.32 -3.13
CA ALA A 295 -11.33 21.78 -3.13
C ALA A 295 -10.19 22.27 -2.23
N LYS A 296 -9.99 21.63 -1.07
CA LYS A 296 -8.86 21.91 -0.18
C LYS A 296 -7.53 21.44 -0.78
N VAL A 297 -7.52 20.27 -1.43
CA VAL A 297 -6.35 19.78 -2.19
C VAL A 297 -5.94 20.82 -3.25
N ASN A 298 -6.90 21.29 -4.06
CA ASN A 298 -6.66 22.30 -5.10
C ASN A 298 -6.14 23.60 -4.55
N GLN A 299 -6.70 24.07 -3.43
CA GLN A 299 -6.18 25.28 -2.78
C GLN A 299 -4.71 25.10 -2.37
N GLY A 300 -4.35 23.97 -1.76
CA GLY A 300 -2.96 23.66 -1.40
C GLY A 300 -2.03 23.59 -2.61
N LEU A 301 -2.48 23.02 -3.73
CA LEU A 301 -1.71 22.98 -4.99
C LEU A 301 -1.48 24.37 -5.57
N LEU A 302 -2.51 25.22 -5.59
CA LEU A 302 -2.41 26.61 -6.06
C LEU A 302 -1.51 27.45 -5.16
N ASP A 303 -1.54 27.22 -3.85
CA ASP A 303 -0.65 27.89 -2.91
C ASP A 303 0.79 27.41 -3.08
N ALA A 304 1.02 26.11 -3.28
CA ALA A 304 2.33 25.56 -3.59
C ALA A 304 2.88 26.11 -4.92
N ALA A 305 2.03 26.29 -5.94
CA ALA A 305 2.44 26.80 -7.25
C ALA A 305 3.09 28.20 -7.18
N LYS A 306 2.73 29.02 -6.17
CA LYS A 306 3.36 30.33 -5.91
C LYS A 306 4.83 30.23 -5.50
N TYR A 307 5.23 29.07 -4.96
CA TYR A 307 6.57 28.80 -4.45
C TYR A 307 7.31 27.74 -5.27
N ALA A 308 6.75 27.35 -6.42
CA ALA A 308 7.28 26.27 -7.26
C ALA A 308 8.71 26.51 -7.75
N GLY A 309 9.21 27.74 -7.81
CA GLY A 309 10.60 28.05 -8.17
C GLY A 309 10.94 27.91 -9.66
N ASP A 310 10.12 27.20 -10.43
CA ASP A 310 10.16 27.20 -11.90
C ASP A 310 8.77 27.01 -12.54
N ASP A 311 8.73 27.33 -13.84
CA ASP A 311 7.51 27.32 -14.66
C ASP A 311 6.99 25.89 -14.95
N ASN A 312 7.87 24.89 -15.04
CA ASN A 312 7.44 23.51 -15.28
C ASN A 312 6.72 22.92 -14.04
N ARG A 313 7.29 23.11 -12.84
CA ARG A 313 6.64 22.74 -11.57
C ARG A 313 5.35 23.51 -11.33
N SER A 314 5.33 24.81 -11.62
CA SER A 314 4.08 25.60 -11.51
C SER A 314 2.98 25.03 -12.42
N LYS A 315 3.29 24.79 -13.70
CA LYS A 315 2.33 24.20 -14.66
C LYS A 315 1.90 22.79 -14.27
N MET A 316 2.83 21.96 -13.77
CA MET A 316 2.52 20.63 -13.23
C MET A 316 1.43 20.71 -12.14
N LEU A 317 1.59 21.62 -11.16
CA LEU A 317 0.61 21.79 -10.08
C LEU A 317 -0.73 22.32 -10.58
N HIS A 318 -0.73 23.21 -11.58
CA HIS A 318 -1.95 23.66 -12.24
C HIS A 318 -2.68 22.55 -13.00
N ASP A 319 -1.97 21.62 -13.62
CA ASP A 319 -2.60 20.47 -14.26
C ASP A 319 -3.20 19.50 -13.22
N TYR A 320 -2.51 19.24 -12.11
CA TYR A 320 -3.08 18.45 -11.02
C TYR A 320 -4.33 19.10 -10.44
N GLU A 321 -4.29 20.41 -10.18
CA GLU A 321 -5.46 21.19 -9.76
C GLU A 321 -6.60 21.01 -10.76
N ASN A 322 -6.34 21.21 -12.05
CA ASN A 322 -7.36 21.13 -13.09
C ASN A 322 -7.96 19.73 -13.19
N SER A 323 -7.13 18.69 -13.02
CA SER A 323 -7.58 17.31 -12.97
C SER A 323 -8.50 17.05 -11.79
N PHE A 324 -8.14 17.45 -10.57
CA PHE A 324 -9.02 17.32 -9.40
C PHE A 324 -10.25 18.24 -9.48
N ARG A 325 -10.16 19.36 -10.21
CA ARG A 325 -11.29 20.27 -10.39
C ARG A 325 -12.37 19.63 -11.24
N THR A 326 -11.96 19.04 -12.38
CA THR A 326 -12.82 18.55 -13.46
C THR A 326 -13.06 17.03 -13.43
N GLY A 327 -12.17 16.28 -12.80
CA GLY A 327 -12.12 14.82 -12.81
C GLY A 327 -11.43 14.21 -14.04
N ASP A 328 -10.87 15.03 -14.94
CA ASP A 328 -10.17 14.53 -16.14
C ASP A 328 -8.77 13.99 -15.81
N LEU A 329 -8.56 12.69 -16.06
CA LEU A 329 -7.28 12.04 -15.84
C LEU A 329 -6.27 12.24 -16.98
N GLU A 330 -6.68 12.69 -18.17
CA GLU A 330 -5.71 13.10 -19.19
C GLU A 330 -4.94 14.35 -18.76
N THR A 331 -5.65 15.32 -18.16
CA THR A 331 -5.00 16.45 -17.49
C THR A 331 -4.04 15.98 -16.39
N HIS A 332 -4.42 14.97 -15.59
CA HIS A 332 -3.51 14.42 -14.57
C HIS A 332 -2.23 13.88 -15.22
N LYS A 333 -2.36 13.09 -16.30
CA LYS A 333 -1.23 12.56 -17.06
C LYS A 333 -0.35 13.66 -17.64
N ASP A 334 -0.92 14.79 -18.02
CA ASP A 334 -0.16 15.95 -18.50
C ASP A 334 0.63 16.65 -17.39
N GLY A 335 0.08 16.69 -16.18
CA GLY A 335 0.82 17.04 -14.96
C GLY A 335 1.94 16.03 -14.69
N SER A 336 1.66 14.73 -14.72
CA SER A 336 2.65 13.67 -14.52
C SER A 336 3.76 13.71 -15.59
N ARG A 337 3.44 14.08 -16.84
CA ARG A 337 4.44 14.30 -17.90
C ARG A 337 5.38 15.46 -17.58
N LYS A 338 4.89 16.51 -16.92
CA LYS A 338 5.72 17.64 -16.45
C LYS A 338 6.53 17.26 -15.23
N TRP A 339 5.94 16.50 -14.30
CA TRP A 339 6.64 15.92 -13.16
C TRP A 339 7.82 15.06 -13.59
N VAL A 340 7.64 14.14 -14.54
CA VAL A 340 8.75 13.32 -15.07
C VAL A 340 9.87 14.19 -15.64
N LYS A 341 9.56 15.34 -16.24
CA LYS A 341 10.55 16.28 -16.79
C LYS A 341 11.26 17.16 -15.75
N ASP A 342 10.76 17.25 -14.51
CA ASP A 342 11.29 18.09 -13.43
C ASP A 342 12.54 17.47 -12.75
N GLN A 343 13.62 17.24 -13.50
CA GLN A 343 14.71 16.35 -13.07
C GLN A 343 15.51 16.89 -11.87
N GLY A 344 15.72 16.05 -10.86
CA GLY A 344 16.54 16.35 -9.68
C GLY A 344 16.05 17.53 -8.81
N PRO A 345 14.75 17.58 -8.45
CA PRO A 345 14.24 18.66 -7.61
C PRO A 345 14.83 18.56 -6.19
N VAL A 346 14.87 19.67 -5.45
CA VAL A 346 15.27 19.62 -4.02
C VAL A 346 14.17 19.01 -3.16
N VAL A 347 12.92 19.39 -3.46
CA VAL A 347 11.70 18.84 -2.84
C VAL A 347 10.96 18.03 -3.90
N GLU A 348 10.87 16.73 -3.69
CA GLU A 348 10.14 15.81 -4.56
C GLU A 348 8.72 15.57 -3.99
N SER A 349 7.75 15.44 -4.87
CA SER A 349 6.36 15.21 -4.48
C SER A 349 5.54 14.59 -5.59
N TYR A 350 4.58 13.76 -5.23
CA TYR A 350 3.54 13.27 -6.13
C TYR A 350 2.22 13.16 -5.38
N ILE A 351 1.10 13.34 -6.09
CA ILE A 351 -0.24 13.40 -5.50
C ILE A 351 -1.28 13.01 -6.53
N GLY A 352 -2.26 12.18 -6.17
CA GLY A 352 -3.27 11.69 -7.12
C GLY A 352 -4.05 10.48 -6.65
N PHE A 353 -4.83 9.89 -7.56
CA PHE A 353 -5.39 8.54 -7.44
C PHE A 353 -4.43 7.57 -8.10
N ILE A 354 -3.55 6.94 -7.32
CA ILE A 354 -2.32 6.31 -7.83
C ILE A 354 -2.41 4.79 -7.83
N GLU A 355 -2.61 4.19 -6.66
CA GLU A 355 -2.46 2.75 -6.44
C GLU A 355 -3.81 2.01 -6.36
N SER A 356 -3.96 0.89 -7.06
CA SER A 356 -5.23 0.16 -7.14
C SER A 356 -5.34 -1.07 -6.24
N TYR A 357 -4.65 -1.07 -5.09
CA TYR A 357 -4.60 -2.23 -4.18
C TYR A 357 -5.90 -2.48 -3.39
N VAL A 358 -6.66 -1.42 -3.08
CA VAL A 358 -7.84 -1.51 -2.21
C VAL A 358 -9.10 -1.89 -2.98
N ASP A 359 -9.19 -1.53 -4.26
CA ASP A 359 -10.30 -1.97 -5.11
C ASP A 359 -10.21 -3.48 -5.38
N PRO A 360 -11.20 -4.29 -5.01
CA PRO A 360 -11.17 -5.73 -5.23
C PRO A 360 -11.18 -6.19 -6.69
N PHE A 361 -11.35 -5.26 -7.64
CA PHE A 361 -11.25 -5.48 -9.08
C PHE A 361 -9.97 -4.89 -9.69
N GLY A 362 -9.17 -4.14 -8.92
CA GLY A 362 -7.88 -3.59 -9.35
C GLY A 362 -7.95 -2.44 -10.36
N ALA A 363 -9.14 -1.86 -10.60
CA ALA A 363 -9.39 -0.88 -11.65
C ALA A 363 -9.54 0.56 -11.14
N ARG A 364 -9.79 0.74 -9.84
CA ARG A 364 -9.93 2.03 -9.15
C ARG A 364 -8.78 2.23 -8.18
N ALA A 365 -8.27 3.44 -8.11
CA ALA A 365 -7.09 3.79 -7.33
C ALA A 365 -7.45 4.54 -6.04
N GLU A 366 -6.66 4.29 -5.00
CA GLU A 366 -6.67 5.01 -3.74
C GLU A 366 -6.00 6.38 -3.92
N PHE A 367 -6.50 7.40 -3.21
CA PHE A 367 -5.85 8.68 -3.15
C PHE A 367 -4.57 8.59 -2.31
N GLU A 368 -3.49 9.21 -2.76
CA GLU A 368 -2.30 9.40 -1.94
C GLU A 368 -1.56 10.69 -2.31
N GLY A 369 -0.70 11.13 -1.40
CA GLY A 369 0.24 12.21 -1.69
C GLY A 369 1.41 12.23 -0.73
N PHE A 370 2.62 12.40 -1.26
CA PHE A 370 3.84 12.51 -0.47
C PHE A 370 4.64 13.76 -0.81
N VAL A 371 5.43 14.20 0.17
CA VAL A 371 6.43 15.27 0.04
C VAL A 371 7.72 14.79 0.69
N ALA A 372 8.83 14.94 0.00
CA ALA A 372 10.14 14.48 0.44
C ALA A 372 11.24 15.46 0.06
N VAL A 373 12.35 15.40 0.79
CA VAL A 373 13.60 16.08 0.45
C VAL A 373 14.53 15.08 -0.22
N VAL A 374 15.11 15.45 -1.36
CA VAL A 374 16.04 14.58 -2.10
C VAL A 374 17.39 14.51 -1.39
N ASN A 375 17.81 13.30 -1.02
CA ASN A 375 19.15 13.06 -0.50
C ASN A 375 20.14 12.94 -1.66
N LYS A 376 20.78 14.06 -2.02
CA LYS A 376 21.69 14.15 -3.17
C LYS A 376 22.92 13.25 -3.06
N GLU A 377 23.37 12.94 -1.85
CA GLU A 377 24.53 12.07 -1.63
C GLU A 377 24.20 10.62 -1.94
N GLN A 378 23.13 10.09 -1.34
CA GLN A 378 22.66 8.72 -1.60
C GLN A 378 22.16 8.55 -3.03
N SER A 379 21.62 9.60 -3.65
CA SER A 379 21.16 9.55 -5.05
C SER A 379 22.28 9.36 -6.07
N LYS A 380 23.55 9.61 -5.71
CA LYS A 380 24.70 9.44 -6.64
C LYS A 380 24.81 8.00 -7.19
N LYS A 381 24.66 6.99 -6.33
CA LYS A 381 24.71 5.58 -6.77
C LYS A 381 23.51 5.19 -7.63
N PHE A 382 22.34 5.77 -7.37
CA PHE A 382 21.15 5.53 -8.20
C PHE A 382 21.28 6.15 -9.59
N ALA A 383 21.91 7.33 -9.69
CA ALA A 383 22.22 7.92 -10.99
C ALA A 383 23.14 7.02 -11.83
N ILE A 384 24.18 6.42 -11.21
CA ILE A 384 25.06 5.45 -11.89
C ILE A 384 24.27 4.21 -12.35
N LEU A 385 23.34 3.71 -11.51
CA LEU A 385 22.48 2.58 -11.86
C LEU A 385 21.57 2.91 -13.06
N VAL A 386 20.94 4.08 -13.06
CA VAL A 386 20.12 4.58 -14.17
C VAL A 386 20.94 4.73 -15.46
N ASP A 387 22.14 5.28 -15.38
CA ASP A 387 23.00 5.48 -16.55
C ASP A 387 23.45 4.14 -17.16
N LYS A 388 23.55 3.09 -16.34
CA LYS A 388 23.84 1.72 -16.77
C LYS A 388 22.60 0.89 -17.16
N ALA A 389 21.39 1.32 -16.82
CA ALA A 389 20.16 0.58 -17.07
C ALA A 389 19.97 0.11 -18.52
N PRO A 390 20.26 0.90 -19.58
CA PRO A 390 20.13 0.43 -20.97
C PRO A 390 20.96 -0.82 -21.28
N HIS A 391 22.09 -0.99 -20.59
CA HIS A 391 22.92 -2.19 -20.70
C HIS A 391 22.37 -3.32 -19.82
N LEU A 392 22.04 -3.03 -18.55
CA LEU A 392 21.54 -4.01 -17.59
C LEU A 392 20.21 -4.67 -18.01
N ILE A 393 19.35 -3.94 -18.71
CA ILE A 393 18.06 -4.45 -19.21
C ILE A 393 18.28 -5.57 -20.25
N GLN A 394 19.40 -5.57 -20.97
CA GLN A 394 19.70 -6.58 -21.98
C GLN A 394 19.94 -7.97 -21.38
N ASP A 395 20.28 -8.02 -20.09
CA ASP A 395 20.47 -9.26 -19.33
C ASP A 395 19.14 -9.92 -18.90
N LEU A 396 18.00 -9.23 -19.04
CA LEU A 396 16.69 -9.76 -18.65
C LEU A 396 16.24 -10.89 -19.59
N PRO A 397 15.58 -11.94 -19.07
CA PRO A 397 15.46 -13.23 -19.75
C PRO A 397 14.45 -13.27 -20.91
N TRP A 398 13.64 -12.22 -21.10
CA TRP A 398 12.61 -12.17 -22.15
C TRP A 398 13.09 -11.64 -23.50
N GLY A 399 14.28 -11.05 -23.55
CA GLY A 399 14.89 -10.56 -24.78
C GLY A 399 14.24 -9.30 -25.36
N LYS A 400 14.90 -8.73 -26.39
CA LYS A 400 14.60 -7.39 -26.92
C LYS A 400 13.17 -7.21 -27.42
N SER A 401 12.56 -8.23 -28.04
CA SER A 401 11.22 -8.12 -28.62
C SER A 401 10.11 -7.95 -27.57
N PHE A 402 10.38 -8.33 -26.32
CA PHE A 402 9.48 -8.19 -25.18
C PHE A 402 9.88 -7.02 -24.28
N GLU A 403 10.80 -6.17 -24.74
CA GLU A 403 11.25 -4.97 -24.03
C GLU A 403 10.79 -3.70 -24.78
N VAL A 404 10.69 -2.58 -24.06
CA VAL A 404 10.32 -1.29 -24.66
C VAL A 404 11.31 -0.88 -25.74
N ASP A 405 10.81 -0.34 -26.86
CA ASP A 405 11.63 -0.07 -28.05
C ASP A 405 12.70 1.01 -27.81
N THR A 406 12.41 1.96 -26.92
CA THR A 406 13.30 3.04 -26.54
C THR A 406 13.29 3.19 -25.04
N PHE A 407 14.42 2.91 -24.41
CA PHE A 407 14.60 3.19 -22.99
C PHE A 407 14.52 4.70 -22.75
N GLN A 408 13.59 5.12 -21.91
CA GLN A 408 13.53 6.48 -21.43
C GLN A 408 14.21 6.54 -20.08
N ARG A 409 15.30 7.29 -20.00
CA ARG A 409 16.08 7.46 -18.76
C ARG A 409 15.18 8.03 -17.65
N PRO A 410 14.82 7.25 -16.61
CA PRO A 410 14.03 7.76 -15.51
C PRO A 410 14.88 8.60 -14.56
N ASP A 411 14.23 9.38 -13.69
CA ASP A 411 14.88 9.92 -12.50
C ASP A 411 14.82 8.87 -11.39
N PHE A 412 15.92 8.72 -10.63
CA PHE A 412 15.98 7.79 -9.51
C PHE A 412 16.71 8.43 -8.32
N THR A 413 15.95 8.77 -7.28
CA THR A 413 16.44 9.53 -6.13
C THR A 413 16.19 8.81 -4.81
N ALA A 414 17.12 8.99 -3.87
CA ALA A 414 16.93 8.67 -2.46
C ALA A 414 16.12 9.79 -1.80
N LEU A 415 15.04 9.43 -1.10
CA LEU A 415 14.11 10.40 -0.52
C LEU A 415 14.08 10.30 1.01
N GLU A 416 14.14 11.47 1.66
CA GLU A 416 13.82 11.64 3.08
C GLU A 416 12.40 12.21 3.17
N ILE A 417 11.44 11.42 3.66
CA ILE A 417 10.03 11.79 3.67
C ILE A 417 9.76 12.86 4.72
N LEU A 418 9.14 13.97 4.29
CA LEU A 418 8.60 15.01 5.16
C LEU A 418 7.17 14.69 5.59
N SER A 419 6.36 14.25 4.63
CA SER A 419 4.93 14.04 4.81
C SER A 419 4.43 12.99 3.82
N PHE A 420 3.60 12.06 4.27
CA PHE A 420 2.95 11.07 3.41
C PHE A 420 1.53 10.80 3.89
N ALA A 421 0.53 11.29 3.15
CA ALA A 421 -0.88 10.98 3.37
C ALA A 421 -1.21 9.65 2.69
N THR A 422 -1.14 8.56 3.47
CA THR A 422 -1.39 7.18 3.02
C THR A 422 -1.94 6.35 4.18
N GLY A 423 -2.62 5.25 3.86
CA GLY A 423 -3.07 4.26 4.83
C GLY A 423 -1.92 3.47 5.49
N GLY A 424 -0.68 3.47 5.00
CA GLY A 424 0.39 2.86 5.79
C GLY A 424 1.80 2.86 5.20
N MET A 425 2.75 3.34 6.00
CA MET A 425 4.19 3.19 5.77
C MET A 425 4.72 1.90 6.42
N ALA A 426 5.71 1.22 5.83
CA ALA A 426 6.32 0.00 6.40
C ALA A 426 7.77 0.25 6.84
N ALA A 427 8.17 -0.21 8.05
CA ALA A 427 9.59 -0.37 8.40
C ALA A 427 9.83 -1.27 9.64
N GLY A 428 10.65 -2.33 9.46
CA GLY A 428 11.38 -3.09 10.50
C GLY A 428 10.58 -3.97 11.47
N GLU A 429 11.05 -5.20 11.72
CA GLU A 429 10.35 -6.26 12.46
C GLU A 429 11.31 -7.08 13.35
N VAL A 430 10.77 -7.85 14.31
CA VAL A 430 11.52 -8.91 14.99
C VAL A 430 11.71 -10.10 14.06
N LEU A 431 12.87 -10.77 14.17
CA LEU A 431 13.28 -11.87 13.31
C LEU A 431 12.60 -13.19 13.68
N THR A 432 11.38 -13.38 13.20
CA THR A 432 10.69 -14.67 13.15
C THR A 432 11.08 -15.48 11.91
N PHE A 433 11.00 -16.81 12.01
CA PHE A 433 11.23 -17.76 10.92
C PHE A 433 12.64 -17.76 10.31
N ILE A 434 13.62 -17.21 11.04
CA ILE A 434 15.05 -17.30 10.75
C ILE A 434 15.71 -18.19 11.79
N ALA A 435 16.43 -19.21 11.33
CA ALA A 435 17.14 -20.15 12.21
C ALA A 435 18.15 -19.39 13.09
N PRO A 436 18.35 -19.78 14.37
CA PRO A 436 19.23 -19.06 15.30
C PRO A 436 20.63 -18.80 14.75
N GLU A 437 21.22 -19.77 14.04
CA GLU A 437 22.55 -19.68 13.43
C GLU A 437 22.63 -18.70 12.25
N GLU A 438 21.49 -18.33 11.64
CA GLU A 438 21.42 -17.40 10.51
C GLU A 438 21.18 -15.95 10.97
N ARG A 439 20.81 -15.72 12.24
CA ARG A 439 20.31 -14.41 12.70
C ARG A 439 21.34 -13.30 12.60
N GLU A 440 22.55 -13.52 13.12
CA GLU A 440 23.61 -12.50 13.11
C GLU A 440 23.95 -12.08 11.67
N GLY A 441 24.06 -13.06 10.77
CA GLY A 441 24.31 -12.82 9.36
C GLY A 441 23.15 -12.11 8.68
N TYR A 442 21.91 -12.50 8.97
CA TYR A 442 20.72 -11.86 8.44
C TYR A 442 20.62 -10.40 8.89
N GLU A 443 20.79 -10.11 10.19
CA GLU A 443 20.77 -8.74 10.74
C GLU A 443 21.82 -7.84 10.09
N LYS A 444 23.02 -8.38 9.87
CA LYS A 444 24.11 -7.66 9.21
C LYS A 444 23.79 -7.29 7.76
N TRP A 445 23.03 -8.12 7.04
CA TRP A 445 22.86 -8.01 5.60
C TRP A 445 21.48 -7.52 5.14
N VAL A 446 20.44 -7.67 5.95
CA VAL A 446 19.04 -7.43 5.55
C VAL A 446 18.83 -6.02 4.99
N ASP A 447 19.41 -5.01 5.62
CA ASP A 447 19.27 -3.62 5.17
C ASP A 447 19.88 -3.39 3.78
N ARG A 448 21.07 -3.97 3.54
CA ARG A 448 21.78 -3.84 2.27
C ARG A 448 21.13 -4.68 1.17
N CYS A 449 20.61 -5.85 1.53
CA CYS A 449 19.81 -6.67 0.62
C CYS A 449 18.52 -5.92 0.22
N PHE A 450 17.80 -5.36 1.19
CA PHE A 450 16.58 -4.62 0.95
C PHE A 450 16.81 -3.38 0.08
N GLU A 451 17.89 -2.64 0.31
CA GLU A 451 18.26 -1.50 -0.54
C GLU A 451 18.48 -1.92 -2.01
N VAL A 452 19.32 -2.94 -2.25
CA VAL A 452 19.58 -3.43 -3.61
C VAL A 452 18.31 -4.01 -4.23
N GLN A 453 17.51 -4.74 -3.44
CA GLN A 453 16.26 -5.34 -3.87
C GLN A 453 15.26 -4.27 -4.33
N VAL A 454 15.02 -3.23 -3.52
CA VAL A 454 14.15 -2.10 -3.89
C VAL A 454 14.67 -1.42 -5.16
N CYS A 455 15.98 -1.18 -5.26
CA CYS A 455 16.52 -0.52 -6.45
C CYS A 455 16.31 -1.31 -7.73
N ASN A 456 16.53 -2.62 -7.68
CA ASN A 456 16.28 -3.50 -8.81
C ASN A 456 14.77 -3.65 -9.08
N HIS A 457 13.95 -3.80 -8.04
CA HIS A 457 12.50 -3.95 -8.12
C HIS A 457 11.85 -2.76 -8.81
N GLU A 458 12.21 -1.54 -8.40
CA GLU A 458 11.66 -0.32 -8.95
C GLU A 458 12.18 -0.07 -10.37
N LEU A 459 13.48 0.18 -10.53
CA LEU A 459 14.05 0.61 -11.81
C LEU A 459 14.05 -0.48 -12.88
N LEU A 460 14.46 -1.69 -12.53
CA LEU A 460 14.69 -2.78 -13.48
C LEU A 460 13.56 -3.81 -13.47
N GLY A 461 12.73 -3.83 -12.43
CA GLY A 461 11.46 -4.55 -12.35
C GLY A 461 10.38 -3.72 -13.03
N HIS A 462 9.68 -2.86 -12.29
CA HIS A 462 8.55 -2.07 -12.81
C HIS A 462 8.88 -1.24 -14.06
N GLY A 463 10.12 -0.74 -14.17
CA GLY A 463 10.58 0.06 -15.32
C GLY A 463 10.82 -0.69 -16.62
N THR A 464 10.60 -2.00 -16.66
CA THR A 464 10.93 -2.86 -17.81
C THR A 464 9.73 -3.69 -18.29
N GLY A 465 9.86 -4.18 -19.52
CA GLY A 465 8.89 -5.04 -20.18
C GLY A 465 7.87 -4.27 -21.02
N LYS A 466 7.67 -4.74 -22.25
CA LYS A 466 6.72 -4.17 -23.21
C LYS A 466 5.32 -4.75 -23.01
N LEU A 467 4.30 -3.91 -23.24
CA LEU A 467 2.93 -4.38 -23.48
C LEU A 467 2.67 -4.37 -24.98
N PHE A 468 2.11 -5.45 -25.52
CA PHE A 468 1.70 -5.50 -26.92
C PHE A 468 0.35 -4.83 -27.08
N GLN A 469 0.26 -3.81 -27.91
CA GLN A 469 -0.92 -2.96 -27.99
C GLN A 469 -1.34 -2.74 -29.45
N ALA A 470 -2.65 -2.78 -29.68
CA ALA A 470 -3.27 -2.22 -30.85
C ALA A 470 -3.49 -0.72 -30.66
N ARG A 471 -3.15 0.07 -31.67
CA ARG A 471 -3.43 1.49 -31.74
C ARG A 471 -4.86 1.72 -32.26
N PRO A 472 -5.44 2.92 -32.06
CA PRO A 472 -6.77 3.24 -32.58
C PRO A 472 -6.91 3.11 -34.11
N ASP A 473 -5.80 3.18 -34.86
CA ASP A 473 -5.77 2.98 -36.31
C ASP A 473 -5.68 1.51 -36.74
N GLY A 474 -5.71 0.58 -35.80
CA GLY A 474 -5.59 -0.87 -36.03
C GLY A 474 -4.15 -1.38 -36.18
N SER A 475 -3.14 -0.50 -36.20
CA SER A 475 -1.73 -0.91 -36.24
C SER A 475 -1.29 -1.49 -34.90
N LEU A 476 -0.37 -2.45 -34.93
CA LEU A 476 0.23 -3.03 -33.72
C LEU A 476 1.55 -2.34 -33.39
N ASN A 477 1.91 -2.31 -32.11
CA ASN A 477 3.23 -1.83 -31.66
C ASN A 477 4.31 -2.93 -31.69
N PHE A 478 4.01 -4.09 -32.28
CA PHE A 478 4.92 -5.23 -32.46
C PHE A 478 4.64 -5.89 -33.82
N ASP A 479 5.60 -6.69 -34.29
CA ASP A 479 5.45 -7.44 -35.54
C ASP A 479 4.79 -8.81 -35.26
N ARG A 480 3.52 -8.95 -35.62
CA ARG A 480 2.75 -10.18 -35.40
C ARG A 480 3.22 -11.35 -36.25
N ASP A 481 3.76 -11.08 -37.44
CA ASP A 481 4.09 -12.13 -38.41
C ASP A 481 5.42 -12.80 -38.09
N THR A 482 6.33 -12.09 -37.40
CA THR A 482 7.66 -12.59 -37.07
C THR A 482 7.86 -12.90 -35.58
N LEU A 483 7.09 -12.27 -34.68
CA LEU A 483 7.28 -12.47 -33.25
C LEU A 483 6.64 -13.76 -32.75
N LEU A 484 7.48 -14.65 -32.22
CA LEU A 484 7.07 -15.87 -31.56
C LEU A 484 7.10 -15.71 -30.03
N ASN A 485 6.13 -16.35 -29.37
CA ASN A 485 6.13 -16.52 -27.93
C ASN A 485 7.29 -17.44 -27.52
N PRO A 486 8.25 -17.00 -26.68
CA PRO A 486 9.43 -17.78 -26.34
C PRO A 486 9.14 -19.00 -25.45
N LEU A 487 7.95 -19.08 -24.84
CA LEU A 487 7.53 -20.23 -24.03
C LEU A 487 6.89 -21.34 -24.88
N THR A 488 6.17 -20.98 -25.94
CA THR A 488 5.36 -21.93 -26.74
C THR A 488 5.87 -22.10 -28.18
N ASN A 489 6.77 -21.20 -28.61
CA ASN A 489 7.23 -21.07 -29.99
C ASN A 489 6.09 -20.89 -31.01
N GLN A 490 4.97 -20.31 -30.59
CA GLN A 490 3.80 -19.99 -31.41
C GLN A 490 3.67 -18.49 -31.66
N PRO A 491 2.98 -18.04 -32.72
CA PRO A 491 2.66 -16.63 -32.93
C PRO A 491 1.91 -16.00 -31.75
N ILE A 492 2.00 -14.67 -31.61
CA ILE A 492 1.25 -13.91 -30.62
C ILE A 492 -0.21 -13.73 -31.08
N GLU A 493 -1.15 -14.23 -30.29
CA GLU A 493 -2.59 -14.20 -30.60
C GLU A 493 -3.42 -13.28 -29.69
N SER A 494 -2.80 -12.69 -28.65
CA SER A 494 -3.45 -11.76 -27.71
C SER A 494 -2.59 -10.52 -27.49
N TRP A 495 -3.26 -9.38 -27.31
CA TRP A 495 -2.69 -8.06 -27.03
C TRP A 495 -3.78 -7.14 -26.47
N TYR A 496 -3.35 -5.99 -25.95
CA TYR A 496 -4.23 -4.95 -25.40
C TYR A 496 -4.88 -4.14 -26.53
N GLN A 497 -6.18 -3.91 -26.42
CA GLN A 497 -6.96 -3.05 -27.30
C GLN A 497 -6.84 -1.58 -26.87
N PRO A 498 -7.21 -0.62 -27.74
CA PRO A 498 -7.29 0.79 -27.35
C PRO A 498 -8.15 0.98 -26.09
N GLY A 499 -7.63 1.69 -25.09
CA GLY A 499 -8.29 1.94 -23.82
C GLY A 499 -7.98 0.91 -22.72
N GLU A 500 -7.62 -0.33 -23.07
CA GLU A 500 -7.29 -1.36 -22.08
C GLU A 500 -5.95 -1.06 -21.37
N THR A 501 -5.89 -1.38 -20.08
CA THR A 501 -4.70 -1.24 -19.23
C THR A 501 -4.25 -2.61 -18.73
N TYR A 502 -3.04 -2.68 -18.14
CA TYR A 502 -2.58 -3.90 -17.45
C TYR A 502 -3.60 -4.41 -16.44
N GLY A 503 -4.15 -3.51 -15.61
CA GLY A 503 -5.17 -3.84 -14.61
C GLY A 503 -6.47 -4.34 -15.24
N SER A 504 -7.04 -3.61 -16.21
CA SER A 504 -8.32 -4.01 -16.81
C SER A 504 -8.22 -5.29 -17.64
N ARG A 505 -7.08 -5.54 -18.30
CA ARG A 505 -6.89 -6.73 -19.14
C ARG A 505 -6.55 -8.00 -18.36
N ILE A 506 -5.70 -7.90 -17.34
CA ILE A 506 -5.26 -9.06 -16.53
C ILE A 506 -6.26 -9.35 -15.40
N GLY A 507 -6.92 -8.33 -14.88
CA GLY A 507 -7.96 -8.47 -13.87
C GLY A 507 -7.40 -8.74 -12.46
N PRO A 508 -8.09 -9.51 -11.61
CA PRO A 508 -7.86 -9.52 -10.15
C PRO A 508 -6.46 -9.94 -9.67
N VAL A 509 -5.65 -10.58 -10.51
CA VAL A 509 -4.27 -10.98 -10.14
C VAL A 509 -3.23 -9.95 -10.56
N SER A 510 -3.60 -8.89 -11.29
CA SER A 510 -2.67 -7.96 -11.91
C SER A 510 -1.68 -7.37 -10.92
N SER A 511 -2.16 -6.83 -9.79
CA SER A 511 -1.29 -6.15 -8.83
C SER A 511 -0.27 -7.12 -8.23
N ALA A 512 -0.71 -8.25 -7.68
CA ALA A 512 0.19 -9.25 -7.09
C ALA A 512 1.14 -9.89 -8.12
N MET A 513 0.70 -10.06 -9.37
CA MET A 513 1.54 -10.61 -10.43
C MET A 513 2.65 -9.63 -10.86
N GLU A 514 2.35 -8.33 -10.94
CA GLU A 514 3.35 -7.31 -11.24
C GLU A 514 4.37 -7.16 -10.11
N GLU A 515 3.93 -7.24 -8.84
CA GLU A 515 4.85 -7.31 -7.69
C GLU A 515 5.74 -8.55 -7.75
N CYS A 516 5.18 -9.70 -8.09
CA CYS A 516 5.94 -10.94 -8.26
C CYS A 516 7.00 -10.82 -9.34
N ARG A 517 6.67 -10.18 -10.46
CA ARG A 517 7.63 -9.92 -11.54
C ARG A 517 8.74 -9.00 -11.07
N ALA A 518 8.43 -7.88 -10.42
CA ALA A 518 9.43 -6.91 -9.96
C ALA A 518 10.34 -7.50 -8.86
N GLU A 519 9.79 -8.21 -7.88
CA GLU A 519 10.55 -8.94 -6.87
C GLU A 519 11.42 -10.04 -7.49
N ALA A 520 10.92 -10.75 -8.52
CA ALA A 520 11.71 -11.75 -9.23
C ALA A 520 12.88 -11.15 -10.01
N VAL A 521 12.73 -9.94 -10.57
CA VAL A 521 13.85 -9.21 -11.20
C VAL A 521 14.91 -8.89 -10.16
N ALA A 522 14.50 -8.44 -8.98
CA ALA A 522 15.43 -8.13 -7.90
C ALA A 522 16.27 -9.35 -7.48
N LEU A 523 15.66 -10.53 -7.36
CA LEU A 523 16.39 -11.77 -7.08
C LEU A 523 17.26 -12.22 -8.26
N TYR A 524 16.78 -12.09 -9.51
CA TYR A 524 17.54 -12.43 -10.71
C TYR A 524 18.84 -11.62 -10.82
N LEU A 525 18.74 -10.31 -10.56
CA LEU A 525 19.83 -9.36 -10.64
C LEU A 525 20.70 -9.27 -9.38
N ALA A 526 20.33 -9.93 -8.28
CA ALA A 526 21.13 -9.92 -7.04
C ALA A 526 22.58 -10.41 -7.24
N SER A 527 22.80 -11.28 -8.22
CA SER A 527 24.12 -11.83 -8.58
C SER A 527 24.88 -11.02 -9.65
N HIS A 528 24.29 -9.94 -10.17
CA HIS A 528 24.86 -9.17 -11.26
C HIS A 528 26.05 -8.32 -10.77
N ARG A 529 27.25 -8.58 -11.31
CA ARG A 529 28.52 -8.00 -10.83
C ARG A 529 28.53 -6.47 -10.87
N GLU A 530 28.10 -5.88 -11.99
CA GLU A 530 28.11 -4.42 -12.09
C GLU A 530 27.16 -3.75 -11.10
N ILE A 531 25.99 -4.35 -10.83
CA ILE A 531 25.05 -3.82 -9.84
C ILE A 531 25.69 -3.90 -8.46
N GLN A 532 26.28 -5.05 -8.10
CA GLN A 532 27.01 -5.20 -6.84
C GLN A 532 28.11 -4.13 -6.68
N GLU A 533 28.84 -3.80 -7.75
CA GLU A 533 29.87 -2.76 -7.72
C GLU A 533 29.31 -1.35 -7.51
N ILE A 534 28.17 -1.02 -8.13
CA ILE A 534 27.47 0.27 -7.92
C ILE A 534 27.07 0.45 -6.45
N PHE A 535 26.70 -0.64 -5.78
CA PHE A 535 26.38 -0.66 -4.35
C PHE A 535 27.61 -0.90 -3.47
N GLU A 536 28.82 -0.78 -4.00
CA GLU A 536 30.10 -0.90 -3.28
C GLU A 536 30.31 -2.29 -2.64
N ILE A 537 29.74 -3.34 -3.24
CA ILE A 537 29.85 -4.74 -2.83
C ILE A 537 30.89 -5.41 -3.73
N THR A 538 32.17 -5.28 -3.35
CA THR A 538 33.30 -5.67 -4.20
C THR A 538 33.94 -7.00 -3.78
N GLN A 539 33.89 -7.35 -2.50
CA GLN A 539 34.48 -8.60 -1.99
C GLN A 539 33.62 -9.81 -2.37
N GLN A 540 34.25 -10.91 -2.80
CA GLN A 540 33.54 -12.10 -3.26
C GLN A 540 32.59 -12.67 -2.19
N VAL A 541 33.04 -12.73 -0.93
CA VAL A 541 32.21 -13.18 0.20
C VAL A 541 30.97 -12.32 0.40
N ASP A 542 31.11 -11.00 0.23
CA ASP A 542 30.03 -10.02 0.39
C ASP A 542 29.03 -10.11 -0.75
N ARG A 543 29.51 -10.35 -1.98
CA ARG A 543 28.67 -10.59 -3.15
C ARG A 543 27.83 -11.87 -2.99
N GLU A 544 28.42 -12.94 -2.47
CA GLU A 544 27.69 -14.17 -2.17
C GLU A 544 26.70 -13.99 -1.02
N ASN A 545 27.08 -13.23 0.02
CA ASN A 545 26.19 -12.89 1.13
C ASN A 545 24.97 -12.09 0.66
N LEU A 546 25.17 -11.09 -0.22
CA LEU A 546 24.06 -10.33 -0.80
C LEU A 546 23.04 -11.26 -1.47
N VAL A 547 23.51 -12.16 -2.35
CA VAL A 547 22.63 -13.12 -3.04
C VAL A 547 21.91 -14.01 -2.03
N TYR A 548 22.67 -14.63 -1.13
CA TYR A 548 22.14 -15.57 -0.15
C TYR A 548 21.07 -14.94 0.76
N TYR A 549 21.37 -13.79 1.37
CA TYR A 549 20.45 -13.13 2.30
C TYR A 549 19.26 -12.46 1.60
N THR A 550 19.38 -12.09 0.32
CA THR A 550 18.22 -11.66 -0.49
C THR A 550 17.24 -12.82 -0.66
N PHE A 551 17.72 -14.03 -1.00
CA PHE A 551 16.89 -15.22 -1.12
C PHE A 551 16.31 -15.67 0.24
N LEU A 552 17.08 -15.57 1.33
CA LEU A 552 16.59 -15.89 2.67
C LEU A 552 15.49 -14.90 3.12
N SER A 553 15.65 -13.62 2.82
CA SER A 553 14.63 -12.60 3.08
C SER A 553 13.34 -12.88 2.32
N MET A 554 13.44 -13.27 1.05
CA MET A 554 12.30 -13.69 0.22
C MET A 554 11.60 -14.91 0.81
N ALA A 555 12.34 -15.97 1.15
CA ALA A 555 11.80 -17.19 1.72
C ALA A 555 11.09 -16.94 3.07
N ARG A 556 11.71 -16.14 3.95
CA ARG A 556 11.09 -15.70 5.21
C ARG A 556 9.77 -14.97 4.94
N ALA A 557 9.75 -14.06 3.96
CA ALA A 557 8.55 -13.31 3.63
C ALA A 557 7.44 -14.22 3.05
N GLY A 558 7.77 -15.21 2.24
CA GLY A 558 6.78 -16.17 1.72
C GLY A 558 6.17 -17.09 2.78
N VAL A 559 6.91 -17.42 3.84
CA VAL A 559 6.34 -18.10 5.03
C VAL A 559 5.38 -17.16 5.77
N LYS A 560 5.83 -15.92 6.03
CA LYS A 560 5.02 -14.90 6.70
C LYS A 560 3.76 -14.55 5.90
N ALA A 561 3.78 -14.67 4.58
CA ALA A 561 2.65 -14.38 3.71
C ALA A 561 1.36 -15.12 4.09
N LEU A 562 1.47 -16.28 4.75
CA LEU A 562 0.32 -17.02 5.29
C LEU A 562 -0.50 -16.23 6.30
N GLU A 563 0.11 -15.23 6.96
CA GLU A 563 -0.60 -14.25 7.76
C GLU A 563 -1.73 -13.64 6.90
N TRP A 564 -1.43 -13.16 5.70
CA TRP A 564 -2.38 -12.51 4.79
C TRP A 564 -3.26 -13.47 3.98
N TYR A 565 -3.07 -14.78 4.09
CA TYR A 565 -3.93 -15.75 3.40
C TYR A 565 -5.18 -16.04 4.24
N ASP A 566 -6.36 -15.97 3.63
CA ASP A 566 -7.62 -16.40 4.23
C ASP A 566 -8.09 -17.74 3.64
N PRO A 567 -8.07 -18.84 4.42
CA PRO A 567 -8.51 -20.16 3.96
C PRO A 567 -9.99 -20.23 3.58
N LEU A 568 -10.84 -19.36 4.12
CA LEU A 568 -12.28 -19.38 3.82
C LEU A 568 -12.57 -18.83 2.42
N THR A 569 -11.83 -17.80 2.02
CA THR A 569 -12.00 -17.15 0.72
C THR A 569 -10.97 -17.57 -0.31
N ALA A 570 -9.97 -18.35 0.09
CA ALA A 570 -8.81 -18.79 -0.70
C ALA A 570 -8.10 -17.62 -1.39
N ARG A 571 -7.82 -16.55 -0.62
CA ARG A 571 -7.19 -15.33 -1.14
C ARG A 571 -6.14 -14.78 -0.19
N HIS A 572 -5.15 -14.12 -0.77
CA HIS A 572 -4.23 -13.25 -0.06
C HIS A 572 -4.81 -11.83 0.03
N GLY A 573 -4.64 -11.18 1.18
CA GLY A 573 -5.08 -9.80 1.43
C GLY A 573 -4.01 -8.73 1.16
N GLN A 574 -2.84 -9.09 0.63
CA GLN A 574 -1.76 -8.15 0.30
C GLN A 574 -0.93 -8.66 -0.89
N ALA A 575 -0.80 -7.81 -1.93
CA ALA A 575 -0.25 -8.17 -3.24
C ALA A 575 1.22 -8.62 -3.21
N HIS A 576 2.09 -7.90 -2.48
CA HIS A 576 3.51 -8.26 -2.34
C HIS A 576 3.69 -9.56 -1.55
N MET A 577 2.90 -9.81 -0.52
CA MET A 577 2.99 -11.02 0.29
C MET A 577 2.51 -12.23 -0.49
N GLU A 578 1.46 -12.08 -1.30
CA GLU A 578 1.05 -13.08 -2.29
C GLU A 578 2.19 -13.40 -3.26
N ALA A 579 2.81 -12.37 -3.84
CA ALA A 579 3.97 -12.49 -4.72
C ALA A 579 5.14 -13.24 -4.06
N ARG A 580 5.52 -12.82 -2.84
CA ARG A 580 6.62 -13.42 -2.07
C ARG A 580 6.33 -14.87 -1.70
N HIS A 581 5.06 -15.20 -1.42
CA HIS A 581 4.63 -16.58 -1.24
C HIS A 581 4.82 -17.39 -2.52
N GLY A 582 4.37 -16.86 -3.66
CA GLY A 582 4.54 -17.49 -4.97
C GLY A 582 6.00 -17.73 -5.34
N ILE A 583 6.86 -16.73 -5.16
CA ILE A 583 8.32 -16.87 -5.38
C ILE A 583 8.90 -17.93 -4.44
N THR A 584 8.47 -17.97 -3.19
CA THR A 584 8.94 -18.97 -2.23
C THR A 584 8.52 -20.38 -2.63
N ASN A 585 7.28 -20.58 -3.07
CA ASN A 585 6.82 -21.86 -3.61
C ASN A 585 7.65 -22.28 -4.83
N TRP A 586 7.91 -21.35 -5.76
CA TRP A 586 8.78 -21.60 -6.91
C TRP A 586 10.18 -22.06 -6.49
N LEU A 587 10.78 -21.39 -5.52
CA LEU A 587 12.11 -21.74 -5.01
C LEU A 587 12.13 -23.09 -4.27
N ILE A 588 11.02 -23.47 -3.61
CA ILE A 588 10.83 -24.79 -2.99
C ILE A 588 10.76 -25.87 -4.07
N GLU A 589 9.94 -25.68 -5.10
CA GLU A 589 9.82 -26.63 -6.23
C GLU A 589 11.16 -26.88 -6.94
N HIS A 590 12.04 -25.88 -6.95
CA HIS A 590 13.36 -25.97 -7.55
C HIS A 590 14.47 -26.38 -6.56
N GLY A 591 14.13 -26.71 -5.32
CA GLY A 591 15.07 -27.21 -4.30
C GLY A 591 16.12 -26.18 -3.86
N ILE A 592 15.79 -24.88 -3.93
CA ILE A 592 16.63 -23.80 -3.39
C ILE A 592 16.21 -23.46 -1.96
N VAL A 593 14.90 -23.44 -1.72
CA VAL A 593 14.31 -23.16 -0.40
C VAL A 593 13.70 -24.43 0.17
N SER A 594 13.75 -24.57 1.49
CA SER A 594 12.96 -25.54 2.24
C SER A 594 12.45 -24.92 3.53
N LEU A 595 11.50 -25.61 4.17
CA LEU A 595 11.02 -25.25 5.50
C LEU A 595 11.50 -26.29 6.49
N GLU A 596 12.21 -25.85 7.54
CA GLU A 596 12.56 -26.69 8.68
C GLU A 596 11.53 -26.46 9.78
N THR A 597 10.84 -27.51 10.24
CA THR A 597 9.86 -27.44 11.32
C THR A 597 10.44 -27.91 12.64
N LYS A 598 10.01 -27.29 13.75
CA LYS A 598 10.33 -27.71 15.12
C LYS A 598 9.06 -28.16 15.82
N LEU A 599 9.05 -29.40 16.28
CA LEU A 599 7.96 -29.98 17.04
C LEU A 599 8.34 -30.03 18.52
N ASP A 600 7.36 -29.85 19.41
CA ASP A 600 7.54 -30.17 20.83
C ASP A 600 7.49 -31.68 21.10
N ALA A 601 7.65 -32.07 22.37
CA ALA A 601 7.60 -33.46 22.79
C ALA A 601 6.24 -34.14 22.56
N GLN A 602 5.18 -33.36 22.28
CA GLN A 602 3.84 -33.83 21.98
C GLN A 602 3.57 -33.88 20.46
N GLY A 603 4.57 -33.59 19.63
CA GLY A 603 4.46 -33.58 18.17
C GLY A 603 3.75 -32.35 17.61
N LYS A 604 3.54 -31.31 18.40
CA LYS A 604 2.92 -30.05 17.94
C LYS A 604 3.99 -29.11 17.39
N LEU A 605 3.70 -28.48 16.25
CA LEU A 605 4.54 -27.45 15.67
C LEU A 605 4.65 -26.23 16.61
N VAL A 606 5.90 -25.91 17.01
CA VAL A 606 6.23 -24.80 17.91
C VAL A 606 7.10 -23.74 17.27
N ASP A 607 7.85 -24.08 16.22
CA ASP A 607 8.61 -23.12 15.42
C ASP A 607 8.82 -23.64 13.99
N ALA A 608 9.20 -22.75 13.08
CA ALA A 608 9.57 -23.10 11.72
C ALA A 608 10.60 -22.12 11.17
N TYR A 609 11.55 -22.58 10.37
CA TYR A 609 12.59 -21.76 9.78
C TYR A 609 12.61 -21.90 8.27
N ALA A 610 12.59 -20.77 7.57
CA ALA A 610 12.91 -20.75 6.15
C ALA A 610 14.41 -21.07 5.99
N ARG A 611 14.74 -22.11 5.22
CA ARG A 611 16.12 -22.51 4.91
C ARG A 611 16.40 -22.26 3.44
N VAL A 612 17.58 -21.72 3.15
CA VAL A 612 18.09 -21.57 1.79
C VAL A 612 19.32 -22.46 1.64
N ASN A 613 19.34 -23.32 0.62
CA ASN A 613 20.55 -24.03 0.24
C ASN A 613 21.49 -23.02 -0.44
N ARG A 614 22.53 -22.57 0.30
CA ARG A 614 23.49 -21.56 -0.18
C ARG A 614 24.12 -21.94 -1.51
N GLN A 615 24.57 -23.17 -1.67
CA GLN A 615 25.23 -23.61 -2.91
C GLN A 615 24.26 -23.59 -4.09
N ALA A 616 23.06 -24.17 -3.92
CA ALA A 616 22.01 -24.15 -4.95
C ALA A 616 21.58 -22.72 -5.32
N CYS A 617 21.46 -21.83 -4.32
CA CYS A 617 21.13 -20.43 -4.53
C CYS A 617 22.18 -19.73 -5.41
N LEU A 618 23.47 -19.91 -5.12
CA LEU A 618 24.55 -19.28 -5.87
C LEU A 618 24.74 -19.88 -7.27
N GLU A 619 24.56 -21.20 -7.44
CA GLU A 619 24.80 -21.89 -8.71
C GLU A 619 23.64 -21.77 -9.70
N LYS A 620 22.39 -21.90 -9.24
CA LYS A 620 21.21 -21.96 -10.11
C LYS A 620 20.14 -20.90 -9.82
N GLY A 621 20.28 -20.10 -8.76
CA GLY A 621 19.29 -19.08 -8.38
C GLY A 621 18.95 -18.12 -9.51
N LYS A 622 19.96 -17.57 -10.22
CA LYS A 622 19.74 -16.69 -11.38
C LYS A 622 18.89 -17.38 -12.47
N LYS A 623 19.24 -18.61 -12.84
CA LYS A 623 18.49 -19.36 -13.87
C LYS A 623 17.03 -19.60 -13.44
N VAL A 624 16.83 -20.10 -12.22
CA VAL A 624 15.49 -20.42 -11.68
C VAL A 624 14.60 -19.18 -11.65
N MET A 625 15.13 -18.03 -11.24
CA MET A 625 14.38 -16.78 -11.26
C MET A 625 14.14 -16.27 -12.69
N GLY A 626 15.08 -16.50 -13.60
CA GLY A 626 14.93 -16.16 -15.02
C GLY A 626 13.77 -16.92 -15.68
N ASP A 627 13.63 -18.21 -15.35
CA ASP A 627 12.53 -19.05 -15.85
C ASP A 627 11.16 -18.53 -15.34
N LEU A 628 11.06 -18.11 -14.06
CA LEU A 628 9.84 -17.50 -13.52
C LEU A 628 9.52 -16.14 -14.19
N LEU A 629 10.54 -15.29 -14.34
CA LEU A 629 10.41 -13.98 -14.98
C LEU A 629 9.92 -14.07 -16.40
N LEU A 630 10.41 -15.05 -17.17
CA LEU A 630 9.97 -15.27 -18.52
C LEU A 630 8.45 -15.55 -18.54
N HIS A 631 7.96 -16.48 -17.72
CA HIS A 631 6.52 -16.77 -17.61
C HIS A 631 5.69 -15.52 -17.30
N LEU A 632 6.08 -14.78 -16.25
CA LEU A 632 5.35 -13.58 -15.83
C LEU A 632 5.34 -12.49 -16.90
N GLN A 633 6.50 -12.21 -17.53
CA GLN A 633 6.60 -11.17 -18.54
C GLN A 633 5.82 -11.52 -19.81
N ILE A 634 5.84 -12.78 -20.27
CA ILE A 634 5.09 -13.16 -21.47
C ILE A 634 3.58 -12.97 -21.26
N LEU A 635 3.05 -13.48 -20.15
CA LEU A 635 1.63 -13.34 -19.78
C LEU A 635 1.21 -11.86 -19.67
N LYS A 636 2.08 -11.02 -19.06
CA LYS A 636 1.88 -9.56 -19.00
C LYS A 636 1.87 -8.93 -20.39
N SER A 637 2.84 -9.25 -21.24
CA SER A 637 3.04 -8.60 -22.53
C SER A 637 1.91 -8.89 -23.51
N THR A 638 1.43 -10.14 -23.54
CA THR A 638 0.35 -10.59 -24.42
C THR A 638 -1.05 -10.25 -23.88
N GLY A 639 -1.16 -9.72 -22.67
CA GLY A 639 -2.46 -9.43 -22.06
C GLY A 639 -3.33 -10.68 -21.89
N ASP A 640 -2.72 -11.83 -21.60
CA ASP A 640 -3.41 -13.11 -21.40
C ASP A 640 -3.95 -13.20 -19.96
N GLY A 641 -5.09 -12.56 -19.70
CA GLY A 641 -5.74 -12.56 -18.39
C GLY A 641 -6.11 -13.97 -17.86
N PRO A 642 -6.72 -14.86 -18.67
CA PRO A 642 -7.01 -16.23 -18.26
C PRO A 642 -5.76 -17.04 -17.92
N GLY A 643 -4.73 -16.99 -18.77
CA GLY A 643 -3.45 -17.65 -18.53
C GLY A 643 -2.72 -17.09 -17.30
N ALA A 644 -2.71 -15.77 -17.13
CA ALA A 644 -2.17 -15.09 -15.96
C ALA A 644 -2.85 -15.57 -14.68
N THR A 645 -4.18 -15.62 -14.66
CA THR A 645 -4.95 -16.09 -13.51
C THR A 645 -4.66 -17.55 -13.18
N ALA A 646 -4.59 -18.42 -14.20
CA ALA A 646 -4.34 -19.84 -14.01
C ALA A 646 -2.92 -20.11 -13.48
N PHE A 647 -1.91 -19.51 -14.10
CA PHE A 647 -0.51 -19.64 -13.69
C PHE A 647 -0.30 -19.08 -12.29
N PHE A 648 -0.75 -17.85 -12.04
CA PHE A 648 -0.46 -17.13 -10.81
C PHE A 648 -1.15 -17.76 -9.60
N LYS A 649 -2.42 -18.18 -9.73
CA LYS A 649 -3.09 -18.91 -8.64
C LYS A 649 -2.41 -20.24 -8.30
N LYS A 650 -1.92 -20.97 -9.31
CA LYS A 650 -1.16 -22.20 -9.07
C LYS A 650 0.12 -21.90 -8.28
N LEU A 651 0.81 -20.83 -8.65
CA LEU A 651 2.04 -20.37 -8.00
C LEU A 651 1.79 -19.94 -6.54
N THR A 652 0.69 -19.23 -6.26
CA THR A 652 0.46 -18.53 -4.97
C THR A 652 -0.50 -19.24 -4.01
N THR A 653 -1.10 -20.36 -4.40
CA THR A 653 -1.97 -21.13 -3.50
C THR A 653 -1.14 -21.90 -2.48
N PRO A 654 -1.30 -21.64 -1.16
CA PRO A 654 -0.58 -22.39 -0.15
C PRO A 654 -1.00 -23.87 -0.11
N SER A 655 -0.07 -24.76 0.24
CA SER A 655 -0.39 -26.18 0.43
C SER A 655 -1.34 -26.37 1.63
N LYS A 656 -2.07 -27.49 1.63
CA LYS A 656 -2.96 -27.84 2.75
C LYS A 656 -2.21 -27.90 4.08
N GLU A 657 -1.00 -28.44 4.08
CA GLU A 657 -0.13 -28.51 5.26
C GLU A 657 0.25 -27.10 5.77
N TRP A 658 0.57 -26.17 4.87
CA TRP A 658 0.86 -24.79 5.24
C TRP A 658 -0.36 -24.07 5.82
N ILE A 659 -1.56 -24.37 5.29
CA ILE A 659 -2.82 -23.81 5.80
C ILE A 659 -3.17 -24.36 7.18
N ASP A 660 -3.09 -25.67 7.35
CA ASP A 660 -3.60 -26.36 8.54
C ASP A 660 -2.61 -26.28 9.72
N GLU A 661 -1.30 -26.29 9.45
CA GLU A 661 -0.26 -26.41 10.48
C GLU A 661 0.60 -25.16 10.62
N LEU A 662 1.17 -24.66 9.51
CA LEU A 662 2.11 -23.54 9.54
C LEU A 662 1.41 -22.19 9.79
N ARG A 663 0.26 -21.95 9.15
CA ARG A 663 -0.45 -20.68 9.28
C ARG A 663 -0.89 -20.39 10.73
N PRO A 664 -1.43 -21.34 11.52
CA PRO A 664 -1.66 -21.12 12.95
C PRO A 664 -0.41 -20.66 13.70
N LEU A 665 0.76 -21.25 13.42
CA LEU A 665 2.03 -20.79 14.00
C LEU A 665 2.34 -19.37 13.55
N VAL A 666 2.26 -19.07 12.24
CA VAL A 666 2.52 -17.73 11.69
C VAL A 666 1.64 -16.67 12.35
N LEU A 667 0.34 -16.93 12.47
CA LEU A 667 -0.62 -16.04 13.13
C LEU A 667 -0.34 -15.87 14.63
N SER A 668 0.17 -16.92 15.29
CA SER A 668 0.53 -16.85 16.72
C SER A 668 1.84 -16.10 16.97
N SER A 669 2.74 -16.11 15.99
CA SER A 669 4.02 -15.40 16.00
C SER A 669 3.93 -13.99 15.41
N LYS A 670 2.71 -13.52 15.09
CA LYS A 670 2.47 -12.18 14.56
C LYS A 670 2.87 -11.12 15.58
N LEU A 671 3.41 -10.01 15.08
CA LEU A 671 3.79 -8.86 15.89
C LEU A 671 3.07 -7.61 15.39
N PRO A 672 2.87 -6.62 16.26
CA PRO A 672 2.26 -5.36 15.88
C PRO A 672 3.05 -4.65 14.78
N ARG A 673 2.35 -4.02 13.83
CA ARG A 673 2.99 -3.15 12.83
C ARG A 673 3.53 -1.89 13.51
N LYS A 674 4.66 -1.38 13.01
CA LYS A 674 5.14 -0.06 13.41
C LYS A 674 4.20 1.05 12.95
N ILE A 675 4.17 2.11 13.72
CA ILE A 675 3.44 3.35 13.45
C ILE A 675 4.46 4.46 13.26
N PHE A 676 4.25 5.33 12.27
CA PHE A 676 5.08 6.52 12.09
C PHE A 676 4.41 7.74 12.69
N VAL A 677 5.10 8.38 13.62
CA VAL A 677 4.75 9.73 14.06
C VAL A 677 5.30 10.71 13.03
N GLN A 678 4.42 11.22 12.17
CA GLN A 678 4.78 12.18 11.14
C GLN A 678 4.77 13.61 11.69
N PRO A 679 5.71 14.47 11.29
CA PRO A 679 5.72 15.87 11.71
C PRO A 679 4.58 16.65 11.04
N ASN A 680 4.35 17.86 11.52
CA ASN A 680 3.55 18.89 10.87
C ASN A 680 4.45 20.06 10.45
N THR A 681 4.02 20.83 9.45
CA THR A 681 4.66 22.10 9.10
C THR A 681 3.69 23.24 9.35
N VAL A 682 4.16 24.36 9.90
CA VAL A 682 3.30 25.49 10.28
C VAL A 682 3.95 26.79 9.84
N VAL A 683 3.20 27.66 9.18
CA VAL A 683 3.63 29.03 8.90
C VAL A 683 3.41 29.87 10.16
N VAL A 684 4.48 30.46 10.69
CA VAL A 684 4.42 31.36 11.85
C VAL A 684 4.22 32.82 11.42
N GLU A 685 3.96 33.72 12.37
CA GLU A 685 3.65 35.14 12.11
C GLU A 685 4.71 35.86 11.26
N SER A 686 5.97 35.43 11.32
CA SER A 686 7.07 35.96 10.50
C SER A 686 7.00 35.56 9.02
N GLY A 687 6.08 34.66 8.65
CA GLY A 687 5.97 34.05 7.33
C GLY A 687 7.04 32.98 7.05
N GLU A 688 7.79 32.56 8.07
CA GLU A 688 8.66 31.37 8.01
C GLU A 688 7.85 30.09 8.27
N VAL A 689 8.32 28.96 7.74
CA VAL A 689 7.74 27.65 8.02
C VAL A 689 8.57 26.93 9.07
N GLU A 690 7.91 26.55 10.16
CA GLU A 690 8.49 25.72 11.21
C GLU A 690 8.10 24.25 11.05
N LEU A 691 9.06 23.36 11.29
CA LEU A 691 8.81 21.92 11.43
C LEU A 691 8.43 21.63 12.88
N ARG A 692 7.28 20.98 13.06
CA ARG A 692 6.83 20.47 14.36
C ARG A 692 6.99 18.95 14.38
N GLU A 693 8.06 18.50 15.01
CA GLU A 693 8.26 17.10 15.33
C GLU A 693 7.53 16.76 16.64
N TYR A 694 7.14 15.49 16.75
CA TYR A 694 6.43 14.97 17.90
C TYR A 694 7.25 13.85 18.54
N GLU A 695 7.03 13.63 19.83
CA GLU A 695 7.68 12.55 20.56
C GLU A 695 7.38 11.19 19.90
N VAL A 696 8.36 10.28 19.91
CA VAL A 696 8.21 8.90 19.43
C VAL A 696 7.45 8.09 20.47
N SER A 697 6.17 8.43 20.62
CA SER A 697 5.25 7.86 21.59
C SER A 697 3.85 7.79 21.01
N LEU A 698 3.03 6.97 21.65
CA LEU A 698 1.61 6.81 21.37
C LEU A 698 0.86 8.16 21.41
N GLU A 699 1.15 8.96 22.44
CA GLU A 699 0.60 10.31 22.60
C GLU A 699 1.11 11.28 21.53
N GLY A 700 2.37 11.15 21.10
CA GLY A 700 2.94 11.93 20.01
C GLY A 700 2.21 11.71 18.68
N VAL A 701 1.80 10.47 18.38
CA VAL A 701 0.98 10.14 17.21
C VAL A 701 -0.36 10.88 17.30
N ILE A 702 -1.09 10.73 18.40
CA ILE A 702 -2.40 11.38 18.59
C ILE A 702 -2.29 12.90 18.44
N ARG A 703 -1.30 13.49 19.11
CA ARG A 703 -1.04 14.94 19.05
C ARG A 703 -0.76 15.39 17.63
N SER A 704 0.03 14.63 16.88
CA SER A 704 0.35 14.95 15.49
C SER A 704 -0.92 15.05 14.63
N PHE A 705 -1.91 14.20 14.83
CA PHE A 705 -3.18 14.22 14.08
C PHE A 705 -4.13 15.33 14.55
N VAL A 706 -4.23 15.57 15.86
CA VAL A 706 -5.02 16.68 16.41
C VAL A 706 -4.53 18.02 15.86
N GLU A 707 -3.21 18.24 15.87
CA GLU A 707 -2.61 19.48 15.37
C GLU A 707 -2.60 19.57 13.83
N ARG A 708 -2.80 18.45 13.10
CA ARG A 708 -2.84 18.41 11.63
C ARG A 708 -4.14 18.91 11.03
N ARG A 709 -5.24 18.91 11.82
CA ARG A 709 -6.55 19.50 11.46
C ARG A 709 -7.15 18.94 10.16
N ILE A 710 -7.14 17.61 10.02
CA ILE A 710 -7.69 16.88 8.86
C ILE A 710 -9.22 17.03 8.74
#